data_AF-A0A1Z8Y2B4-F1
#
_entry.id   AF-A0A1Z8Y2B4-F1
#
_cell.length_a   1.000
_cell.length_b   1.000
_cell.length_c   1.000
_cell.angle_alpha   90.00
_cell.angle_beta   90.00
_cell.angle_gamma   90.00
#
_symmetry.space_group_name_H-M   'P 1'
#
loop_
_entity.id
_entity.type
_entity.pdbx_description
1 polymer ?
#
loop_
_entity_poly.entity_id
_entity_poly.type
_entity_poly.pdbx_seq_one_letter_code
_entity_poly.pdbx_strand_id
1 'polypeptide(L)'
;MFCSDHLLSRRINGKHQTMNSLHLIKSTLAAGAASFGLWGACQTASGQDSVARQWCDVMLEAIRGDFARPPVHARNLYHVSAAMHDAWGLYDVNTLGHLVDADLFADDPEAARAEALSYAAYRILQARFSTSPSAADTLAAFDDLMNQFGYDTEFYGTAGNTPAAWGNRIAFSYLVYGLNDGANEIGDYENLYYTPSNPPMVVQQEGNPTLNDPDRWQPLTLDFFVDQSGNVIPGATPPFLGAEWGIVSGFALTEDDFTIYERAGALWPVAHDPGAPPSFADAEYKHGFEMVANWSSHCDPTDGVLWDISPNSIGNATLPATPADWDVFYDTINGGDSGTGYPSNPVTGQPYTPQLVPRGDFVRSLSEFWADGPDSETPPGHWMVILNSVSDELAPDQFRIGGEGEVVDRLQWDIKSYFALAGCMHDAAISAWGAKGWYDFIRPVSAIRWMASKGQCSDPSGPSYDPEGINLITDLIEVISTETTAVGQRHAHLSGFEGQIAIKAWRGPDFIADPEVDQAGVDWVLGDYWWPYQRPTFVTPNFAGYVSGHSTYSRAAAELLTSFTGSPYFPGGMGEFLCSANEFLVFEEGPSVDVRLQWATYRDASDQCSLSRIWGGIHPRCDDIPGRNLGQIIGPAAWQKASSYWLPPELCPEDFNDDGVVDGADLVYIIAAWGLCLNCTEDLTGDGVVNGLDLTVLIASWGQTSECGQ
;
A
#
# COMPACT_ATOMS: atom_id res chain seq x y z
N MET A 1 15.41 -51.11 52.93
CA MET A 1 14.60 -50.54 54.02
C MET A 1 13.35 -50.00 53.34
N PHE A 2 12.31 -50.83 53.18
CA PHE A 2 11.07 -50.85 53.99
C PHE A 2 10.34 -49.50 53.91
N CYS A 3 9.12 -49.32 53.38
CA CYS A 3 7.93 -50.17 53.13
C CYS A 3 7.17 -49.60 51.89
N SER A 4 6.64 -50.40 50.95
CA SER A 4 5.27 -50.99 50.87
C SER A 4 4.12 -49.95 50.95
N ASP A 5 3.00 -49.97 50.23
CA ASP A 5 2.22 -50.97 49.48
C ASP A 5 1.05 -50.20 48.78
N HIS A 6 0.75 -50.36 47.48
CA HIS A 6 -0.24 -51.26 46.82
C HIS A 6 -1.65 -50.66 46.48
N LEU A 7 -2.06 -50.87 45.20
CA LEU A 7 -3.41 -51.17 44.65
C LEU A 7 -4.26 -50.10 43.90
N LEU A 8 -4.31 -50.26 42.56
CA LEU A 8 -5.49 -50.44 41.66
C LEU A 8 -6.78 -49.59 41.85
N SER A 9 -7.19 -48.80 40.85
CA SER A 9 -8.26 -49.18 39.87
C SER A 9 -8.75 -48.04 38.93
N ARG A 10 -8.90 -48.41 37.64
CA ARG A 10 -9.86 -48.02 36.58
C ARG A 10 -10.58 -46.64 36.53
N ARG A 11 -10.47 -46.06 35.31
CA ARG A 11 -11.50 -45.50 34.38
C ARG A 11 -12.11 -44.09 34.60
N ILE A 12 -11.91 -43.28 33.56
CA ILE A 12 -12.88 -42.41 32.82
C ILE A 12 -13.46 -41.20 33.58
N ASN A 13 -12.98 -39.99 33.29
CA ASN A 13 -13.67 -38.96 32.48
C ASN A 13 -12.98 -37.60 32.63
N GLY A 14 -12.99 -36.83 31.56
CA GLY A 14 -12.31 -35.55 31.44
C GLY A 14 -12.80 -34.47 32.39
N LYS A 15 -11.95 -33.45 32.53
CA LYS A 15 -12.31 -32.04 32.74
C LYS A 15 -11.05 -31.19 32.69
N HIS A 16 -11.13 -30.14 31.88
CA HIS A 16 -10.51 -28.83 32.04
C HIS A 16 -9.22 -28.75 32.86
N GLN A 17 -8.11 -28.57 32.14
CA GLN A 17 -7.02 -27.75 32.65
C GLN A 17 -6.99 -26.46 31.84
N THR A 18 -7.63 -25.44 32.41
CA THR A 18 -7.21 -24.04 32.24
C THR A 18 -5.73 -23.95 32.65
N MET A 19 -4.83 -23.93 31.67
CA MET A 19 -3.44 -23.55 31.91
C MET A 19 -3.32 -22.03 31.77
N ASN A 20 -2.75 -21.44 32.82
CA ASN A 20 -2.36 -20.04 32.88
C ASN A 20 -1.33 -19.73 31.79
N SER A 21 -1.75 -19.11 30.70
CA SER A 21 -0.88 -18.58 29.64
C SER A 21 -0.88 -17.06 29.65
N LEU A 22 -0.47 -16.46 30.77
CA LEU A 22 -0.39 -14.98 30.92
C LEU A 22 0.97 -14.48 31.41
N HIS A 23 2.01 -15.31 31.33
CA HIS A 23 3.35 -14.99 31.85
C HIS A 23 4.50 -15.38 30.90
N LEU A 24 4.29 -15.32 29.59
CA LEU A 24 5.36 -15.56 28.60
C LEU A 24 5.40 -14.56 27.43
N ILE A 25 5.04 -13.29 27.64
CA ILE A 25 5.09 -12.23 26.59
C ILE A 25 5.93 -11.01 27.04
N LYS A 26 6.69 -11.06 28.14
CA LYS A 26 7.49 -9.89 28.60
C LYS A 26 8.92 -10.18 29.08
N SER A 27 9.60 -11.17 28.52
CA SER A 27 11.01 -11.40 28.91
C SER A 27 11.91 -11.91 27.78
N THR A 28 12.01 -11.13 26.70
CA THR A 28 13.13 -11.17 25.74
C THR A 28 13.67 -9.78 25.36
N LEU A 29 13.17 -8.69 25.97
CA LEU A 29 13.63 -7.31 25.71
C LEU A 29 14.93 -6.89 26.42
N ALA A 30 15.81 -7.82 26.80
CA ALA A 30 17.06 -7.47 27.48
C ALA A 30 18.20 -8.46 27.21
N ALA A 31 18.43 -8.82 25.96
CA ALA A 31 19.71 -9.37 25.48
C ALA A 31 19.80 -9.33 23.94
N GLY A 32 19.47 -8.18 23.33
CA GLY A 32 19.62 -7.93 21.90
C GLY A 32 20.27 -6.58 21.59
N ALA A 33 20.86 -5.92 22.58
CA ALA A 33 21.48 -4.59 22.43
C ALA A 33 22.84 -4.60 21.71
N ALA A 34 23.11 -5.60 20.88
CA ALA A 34 24.32 -5.68 20.08
C ALA A 34 24.12 -6.67 18.93
N SER A 35 23.36 -6.30 17.90
CA SER A 35 23.48 -6.78 16.49
C SER A 35 22.45 -6.16 15.55
N PHE A 36 22.07 -4.88 15.68
CA PHE A 36 21.36 -4.18 14.59
C PHE A 36 21.95 -2.78 14.46
N GLY A 37 23.05 -2.77 13.72
CA GLY A 37 23.86 -1.62 13.35
C GLY A 37 24.57 -1.98 12.05
N LEU A 38 23.78 -2.31 11.02
CA LEU A 38 24.24 -2.42 9.63
C LEU A 38 23.27 -1.68 8.70
N TRP A 39 22.83 -0.51 9.13
CA TRP A 39 22.83 0.67 8.26
C TRP A 39 23.99 1.53 8.72
N GLY A 40 25.19 1.07 8.36
CA GLY A 40 26.44 1.63 8.80
C GLY A 40 27.54 1.26 7.81
N ALA A 41 27.87 2.21 6.95
CA ALA A 41 29.02 2.25 6.05
C ALA A 41 28.95 1.42 4.76
N CYS A 42 28.23 1.97 3.78
CA CYS A 42 28.90 2.34 2.53
C CYS A 42 28.83 3.89 2.39
N GLN A 43 29.86 4.59 2.87
CA GLN A 43 30.15 6.01 2.59
C GLN A 43 30.63 6.12 1.13
N THR A 44 30.35 7.11 0.28
CA THR A 44 29.96 8.56 0.31
C THR A 44 29.43 8.88 -1.11
N ALA A 45 28.51 9.82 -1.43
CA ALA A 45 28.26 11.21 -1.00
C ALA A 45 26.80 11.57 -1.42
N SER A 46 26.00 12.40 -0.72
CA SER A 46 26.15 13.88 -0.64
C SER A 46 24.99 14.52 0.16
N GLY A 47 25.24 15.63 0.88
CA GLY A 47 24.23 16.46 1.57
C GLY A 47 23.93 16.08 3.03
N GLN A 48 23.81 17.07 3.93
CA GLN A 48 23.13 16.86 5.22
C GLN A 48 21.64 16.61 4.94
N ASP A 49 21.02 15.67 5.66
CA ASP A 49 19.56 15.48 5.59
C ASP A 49 18.85 16.82 5.82
N SER A 50 17.86 17.13 4.99
CA SER A 50 17.07 18.32 5.22
C SER A 50 16.28 18.20 6.53
N VAL A 51 15.85 19.33 7.06
CA VAL A 51 14.94 19.35 8.21
C VAL A 51 13.61 18.65 7.90
N ALA A 52 13.13 18.70 6.65
CA ALA A 52 11.93 17.98 6.22
C ALA A 52 12.15 16.47 6.23
N ARG A 53 13.31 15.98 5.76
CA ARG A 53 13.70 14.57 5.84
C ARG A 53 13.73 14.08 7.28
N GLN A 54 14.32 14.85 8.20
CA GLN A 54 14.37 14.49 9.61
C GLN A 54 12.98 14.40 10.25
N TRP A 55 12.04 15.30 9.92
CA TRP A 55 10.65 15.21 10.37
C TRP A 55 9.88 14.04 9.74
N CYS A 56 10.16 13.73 8.47
CA CYS A 56 9.60 12.56 7.80
C CYS A 56 10.08 11.26 8.46
N ASP A 57 11.37 11.13 8.78
CA ASP A 57 11.94 9.95 9.41
C ASP A 57 11.33 9.69 10.81
N VAL A 58 11.20 10.71 11.66
CA VAL A 58 10.56 10.54 12.98
C VAL A 58 9.05 10.29 12.86
N MET A 59 8.39 10.81 11.82
CA MET A 59 6.98 10.51 11.53
C MET A 59 6.80 9.05 11.09
N LEU A 60 7.67 8.54 10.21
CA LEU A 60 7.64 7.13 9.80
C LEU A 60 7.88 6.21 10.98
N GLU A 61 8.84 6.55 11.85
CA GLU A 61 9.07 5.81 13.09
C GLU A 61 7.87 5.86 14.05
N ALA A 62 7.20 7.00 14.15
CA ALA A 62 5.96 7.14 14.91
C ALA A 62 4.84 6.23 14.38
N ILE A 63 4.74 6.07 13.06
CA ILE A 63 3.78 5.16 12.43
C ILE A 63 4.10 3.71 12.76
N ARG A 64 5.38 3.30 12.72
CA ARG A 64 5.82 1.95 13.15
C ARG A 64 5.44 1.65 14.60
N GLY A 65 5.54 2.66 15.45
CA GLY A 65 5.15 2.57 16.87
C GLY A 65 3.64 2.68 17.13
N ASP A 66 2.79 2.79 16.11
CA ASP A 66 1.33 2.94 16.24
C ASP A 66 0.55 1.74 15.67
N PHE A 67 -0.76 1.71 15.87
CA PHE A 67 -1.63 0.70 15.26
C PHE A 67 -1.56 0.75 13.74
N ALA A 68 -1.68 -0.41 13.09
CA ALA A 68 -1.72 -0.52 11.63
C ALA A 68 -3.02 0.05 11.07
N ARG A 69 -3.00 1.35 10.75
CA ARG A 69 -4.16 2.10 10.27
C ARG A 69 -3.86 2.80 8.94
N PRO A 70 -3.72 2.07 7.81
CA PRO A 70 -3.29 2.65 6.54
C PRO A 70 -4.01 3.95 6.13
N PRO A 71 -5.35 4.07 6.19
CA PRO A 71 -6.01 5.32 5.82
C PRO A 71 -5.73 6.49 6.77
N VAL A 72 -5.59 6.22 8.08
CA VAL A 72 -5.22 7.22 9.08
C VAL A 72 -3.77 7.68 8.87
N HIS A 73 -2.87 6.76 8.55
CA HIS A 73 -1.46 7.07 8.34
C HIS A 73 -1.21 7.78 7.01
N ALA A 74 -1.90 7.42 5.93
CA ALA A 74 -1.89 8.19 4.68
C ALA A 74 -2.30 9.66 4.92
N ARG A 75 -3.35 9.87 5.73
CA ARG A 75 -3.81 11.19 6.13
C ARG A 75 -2.79 11.94 7.01
N ASN A 76 -2.16 11.26 7.96
CA ASN A 76 -1.13 11.88 8.82
C ASN A 76 0.09 12.31 8.00
N LEU A 77 0.57 11.45 7.10
CA LEU A 77 1.63 11.77 6.15
C LEU A 77 1.26 13.02 5.34
N TYR A 78 0.03 13.08 4.81
CA TYR A 78 -0.45 14.21 4.02
C TYR A 78 -0.51 15.51 4.82
N HIS A 79 -1.19 15.52 5.97
CA HIS A 79 -1.36 16.75 6.76
C HIS A 79 -0.02 17.34 7.21
N VAL A 80 0.93 16.49 7.62
CA VAL A 80 2.25 16.94 8.05
C VAL A 80 3.06 17.45 6.85
N SER A 81 3.06 16.73 5.73
CA SER A 81 3.80 17.13 4.53
C SER A 81 3.25 18.42 3.92
N ALA A 82 1.92 18.59 3.91
CA ALA A 82 1.24 19.81 3.50
C ALA A 82 1.50 20.99 4.44
N ALA A 83 1.54 20.76 5.75
CA ALA A 83 1.93 21.79 6.71
C ALA A 83 3.41 22.23 6.53
N MET A 84 4.31 21.29 6.24
CA MET A 84 5.70 21.62 5.93
C MET A 84 5.82 22.40 4.62
N HIS A 85 5.03 22.03 3.60
CA HIS A 85 4.93 22.77 2.34
C HIS A 85 4.47 24.21 2.55
N ASP A 86 3.36 24.43 3.27
CA ASP A 86 2.85 25.77 3.58
C ASP A 86 3.91 26.61 4.32
N ALA A 87 4.59 25.99 5.30
CA ALA A 87 5.63 26.67 6.08
C ALA A 87 6.86 27.04 5.22
N TRP A 88 7.21 26.22 4.25
CA TRP A 88 8.29 26.51 3.30
C TRP A 88 7.89 27.63 2.31
N GLY A 89 6.65 27.56 1.79
CA GLY A 89 6.05 28.52 0.85
C GLY A 89 5.92 29.93 1.42
N LEU A 90 5.80 30.09 2.75
CA LEU A 90 5.78 31.40 3.41
C LEU A 90 6.95 32.33 3.01
N TYR A 91 8.07 31.76 2.61
CA TYR A 91 9.29 32.49 2.24
C TYR A 91 9.69 32.22 0.78
N ASP A 92 8.78 31.76 -0.06
CA ASP A 92 9.00 31.49 -1.49
C ASP A 92 7.90 32.11 -2.34
N VAL A 93 8.21 33.22 -3.02
CA VAL A 93 7.22 34.01 -3.79
C VAL A 93 6.63 33.28 -5.01
N ASN A 94 7.18 32.13 -5.37
CA ASN A 94 6.72 31.32 -6.50
C ASN A 94 5.92 30.09 -6.05
N THR A 95 5.63 29.97 -4.75
CA THR A 95 4.94 28.82 -4.19
C THR A 95 3.71 29.27 -3.42
N LEU A 96 2.56 28.74 -3.80
CA LEU A 96 1.30 28.97 -3.11
C LEU A 96 1.17 28.03 -1.92
N GLY A 97 0.66 28.53 -0.80
CA GLY A 97 0.23 27.67 0.31
C GLY A 97 -0.99 26.82 -0.04
N HIS A 98 -1.07 25.62 0.53
CA HIS A 98 -2.19 24.69 0.40
C HIS A 98 -3.40 25.08 1.27
N LEU A 99 -3.21 25.19 2.59
CA LEU A 99 -4.24 25.69 3.51
C LEU A 99 -3.89 27.08 4.06
N VAL A 100 -2.60 27.36 4.25
CA VAL A 100 -2.11 28.63 4.77
C VAL A 100 -1.11 29.22 3.78
N ASP A 101 -1.42 30.42 3.31
CA ASP A 101 -0.62 31.14 2.32
C ASP A 101 -0.33 32.56 2.79
N ALA A 102 0.90 33.02 2.63
CA ALA A 102 1.34 34.39 2.91
C ALA A 102 2.77 34.63 2.41
N ASP A 103 3.08 35.85 1.97
CA ASP A 103 4.44 36.27 1.63
C ASP A 103 5.16 36.93 2.82
N LEU A 104 6.15 36.26 3.38
CA LEU A 104 6.97 36.76 4.48
C LEU A 104 8.41 37.07 4.04
N PHE A 105 8.97 38.10 4.66
CA PHE A 105 10.38 38.43 4.53
C PHE A 105 11.15 37.98 5.78
N ALA A 106 12.28 37.31 5.57
CA ALA A 106 13.26 37.00 6.60
C ALA A 106 14.67 37.32 6.08
N ASP A 107 15.56 37.80 6.95
CA ASP A 107 16.96 38.04 6.61
C ASP A 107 17.70 36.73 6.26
N ASP A 108 17.28 35.62 6.88
CA ASP A 108 17.73 34.26 6.60
C ASP A 108 16.50 33.36 6.34
N PRO A 109 16.05 33.27 5.07
CA PRO A 109 14.89 32.46 4.70
C PRO A 109 15.06 30.97 5.00
N GLU A 110 16.28 30.42 4.91
CA GLU A 110 16.53 29.00 5.16
C GLU A 110 16.30 28.66 6.64
N ALA A 111 16.87 29.46 7.54
CA ALA A 111 16.64 29.32 8.98
C ALA A 111 15.16 29.53 9.35
N ALA A 112 14.51 30.52 8.73
CA ALA A 112 13.10 30.80 8.96
C ALA A 112 12.20 29.65 8.48
N ARG A 113 12.46 29.08 7.30
CA ARG A 113 11.77 27.87 6.79
C ARG A 113 11.95 26.71 7.77
N ALA A 114 13.19 26.44 8.19
CA ALA A 114 13.49 25.33 9.10
C ALA A 114 12.79 25.45 10.46
N GLU A 115 12.71 26.65 11.03
CA GLU A 115 11.98 26.88 12.28
C GLU A 115 10.47 26.75 12.07
N ALA A 116 9.89 27.42 11.07
CA ALA A 116 8.45 27.40 10.82
C ALA A 116 7.93 25.97 10.56
N LEU A 117 8.59 25.21 9.68
CA LEU A 117 8.16 23.85 9.37
C LEU A 117 8.33 22.91 10.57
N SER A 118 9.35 23.12 11.42
CA SER A 118 9.56 22.28 12.60
C SER A 118 8.45 22.46 13.61
N TYR A 119 8.06 23.70 13.91
CA TYR A 119 6.90 23.93 14.77
C TYR A 119 5.59 23.40 14.15
N ALA A 120 5.43 23.49 12.83
CA ALA A 120 4.25 22.96 12.15
C ALA A 120 4.15 21.43 12.30
N ALA A 121 5.21 20.71 11.91
CA ALA A 121 5.28 19.25 12.01
C ALA A 121 5.15 18.76 13.45
N TYR A 122 5.94 19.34 14.37
CA TYR A 122 5.96 19.00 15.79
C TYR A 122 4.56 19.02 16.42
N ARG A 123 3.80 20.10 16.21
CA ARG A 123 2.48 20.27 16.83
C ARG A 123 1.44 19.32 16.26
N ILE A 124 1.48 19.05 14.96
CA ILE A 124 0.57 18.09 14.33
C ILE A 124 0.90 16.68 14.83
N LEU A 125 2.17 16.29 14.78
CA LEU A 125 2.62 14.96 15.20
C LEU A 125 2.35 14.69 16.69
N GLN A 126 2.62 15.65 17.58
CA GLN A 126 2.28 15.52 18.99
C GLN A 126 0.79 15.24 19.20
N ALA A 127 -0.09 15.94 18.48
CA ALA A 127 -1.52 15.72 18.59
C ALA A 127 -1.92 14.33 18.09
N ARG A 128 -1.44 13.93 16.90
CA ARG A 128 -1.80 12.67 16.22
C ARG A 128 -1.34 11.42 16.96
N PHE A 129 -0.14 11.45 17.53
CA PHE A 129 0.47 10.29 18.20
C PHE A 129 0.33 10.32 19.72
N SER A 130 -0.42 11.28 20.29
CA SER A 130 -0.61 11.38 21.75
C SER A 130 -1.28 10.16 22.40
N THR A 131 -1.97 9.35 21.61
CA THR A 131 -2.72 8.16 22.05
C THR A 131 -2.19 6.86 21.44
N SER A 132 -1.08 6.92 20.69
CA SER A 132 -0.50 5.71 20.10
C SER A 132 0.03 4.77 21.20
N PRO A 133 0.10 3.44 20.92
CA PRO A 133 0.76 2.47 21.79
C PRO A 133 2.15 2.89 22.28
N SER A 134 2.95 3.52 21.41
CA SER A 134 4.33 3.95 21.70
C SER A 134 4.47 5.45 22.04
N ALA A 135 3.37 6.13 22.39
CA ALA A 135 3.35 7.60 22.57
C ALA A 135 4.47 8.15 23.47
N ALA A 136 4.87 7.44 24.53
CA ALA A 136 5.95 7.90 25.41
C ALA A 136 7.28 8.07 24.67
N ASP A 137 7.66 7.08 23.85
CA ASP A 137 8.92 7.10 23.11
C ASP A 137 8.80 8.02 21.88
N THR A 138 7.67 7.96 21.18
CA THR A 138 7.37 8.81 20.02
C THR A 138 7.40 10.30 20.35
N LEU A 139 6.72 10.73 21.42
CA LEU A 139 6.70 12.14 21.81
C LEU A 139 8.07 12.63 22.29
N ALA A 140 8.84 11.77 22.99
CA ALA A 140 10.20 12.09 23.39
C ALA A 140 11.14 12.28 22.18
N ALA A 141 11.00 11.46 21.13
CA ALA A 141 11.76 11.63 19.90
C ALA A 141 11.47 12.97 19.20
N PHE A 142 10.21 13.43 19.22
CA PHE A 142 9.86 14.75 18.69
C PHE A 142 10.44 15.90 19.51
N ASP A 143 10.43 15.78 20.84
CA ASP A 143 11.06 16.76 21.74
C ASP A 143 12.57 16.82 21.50
N ASP A 144 13.22 15.65 21.35
CA ASP A 144 14.66 15.55 21.08
C ASP A 144 15.03 16.22 19.75
N LEU A 145 14.22 16.06 18.70
CA LEU A 145 14.45 16.72 17.41
C LEU A 145 14.31 18.25 17.51
N MET A 146 13.29 18.75 18.22
CA MET A 146 13.16 20.19 18.50
C MET A 146 14.36 20.74 19.29
N ASN A 147 14.81 20.00 20.32
CA ASN A 147 15.97 20.35 21.14
C ASN A 147 17.27 20.35 20.32
N GLN A 148 17.42 19.41 19.39
CA GLN A 148 18.57 19.33 18.48
C GLN A 148 18.70 20.58 17.61
N PHE A 149 17.58 21.13 17.14
CA PHE A 149 17.55 22.39 16.39
C PHE A 149 17.59 23.64 17.29
N GLY A 150 17.49 23.48 18.61
CA GLY A 150 17.51 24.57 19.57
C GLY A 150 16.19 25.33 19.68
N TYR A 151 15.07 24.71 19.29
CA TYR A 151 13.74 25.29 19.35
C TYR A 151 13.04 25.00 20.68
N ASP A 152 12.25 25.96 21.18
CA ASP A 152 11.53 25.87 22.46
C ASP A 152 10.24 25.07 22.32
N THR A 153 10.21 23.85 22.86
CA THR A 153 9.05 22.97 22.85
C THR A 153 7.82 23.58 23.56
N GLU A 154 8.04 24.52 24.48
CA GLU A 154 7.01 25.21 25.27
C GLU A 154 6.50 26.51 24.62
N PHE A 155 7.01 26.88 23.44
CA PHE A 155 6.52 28.05 22.72
C PHE A 155 5.25 27.74 21.90
N TYR A 156 4.08 28.16 22.43
CA TYR A 156 2.77 28.01 21.79
C TYR A 156 2.25 29.31 21.14
N GLY A 157 3.07 30.36 21.09
CA GLY A 157 2.65 31.66 20.58
C GLY A 157 2.24 31.60 19.10
N THR A 158 1.14 32.26 18.76
CA THR A 158 0.64 32.40 17.37
C THR A 158 0.51 33.87 16.96
N ALA A 159 1.12 34.80 17.68
CA ALA A 159 1.05 36.24 17.40
C ALA A 159 2.38 36.76 16.81
N GLY A 160 2.30 37.71 15.88
CA GLY A 160 3.48 38.31 15.22
C GLY A 160 3.98 37.52 14.00
N ASN A 161 5.16 37.87 13.48
CA ASN A 161 5.69 37.31 12.23
C ASN A 161 6.93 36.44 12.45
N THR A 162 7.16 35.95 13.66
CA THR A 162 8.26 35.01 13.91
C THR A 162 7.97 33.66 13.25
N PRO A 163 8.97 32.95 12.73
CA PRO A 163 8.76 31.66 12.08
C PRO A 163 8.05 30.63 12.96
N ALA A 164 8.45 30.51 14.24
CA ALA A 164 7.78 29.65 15.22
C ALA A 164 6.28 29.96 15.39
N ALA A 165 5.91 31.25 15.36
CA ALA A 165 4.51 31.66 15.50
C ALA A 165 3.69 31.32 14.26
N TRP A 166 4.28 31.40 13.07
CA TRP A 166 3.67 30.94 11.84
C TRP A 166 3.57 29.42 11.77
N GLY A 167 4.61 28.68 12.18
CA GLY A 167 4.56 27.22 12.31
C GLY A 167 3.41 26.74 13.22
N ASN A 168 3.26 27.37 14.39
CA ASN A 168 2.12 27.08 15.28
C ASN A 168 0.75 27.44 14.66
N ARG A 169 0.65 28.50 13.84
CA ARG A 169 -0.61 28.83 13.12
C ARG A 169 -0.93 27.79 12.07
N ILE A 170 0.06 27.38 11.29
CA ILE A 170 -0.09 26.35 10.27
C ILE A 170 -0.58 25.06 10.93
N ALA A 171 0.11 24.59 11.97
CA ALA A 171 -0.32 23.41 12.73
C ALA A 171 -1.76 23.53 13.22
N PHE A 172 -2.15 24.68 13.79
CA PHE A 172 -3.52 24.92 14.23
C PHE A 172 -4.53 24.79 13.07
N SER A 173 -4.23 25.35 11.89
CA SER A 173 -5.08 25.22 10.71
C SER A 173 -5.28 23.77 10.27
N TYR A 174 -4.20 22.97 10.21
CA TYR A 174 -4.29 21.55 9.83
C TYR A 174 -4.99 20.68 10.88
N LEU A 175 -4.80 20.99 12.17
CA LEU A 175 -5.54 20.31 13.24
C LEU A 175 -7.04 20.62 13.16
N VAL A 176 -7.42 21.88 12.93
CA VAL A 176 -8.83 22.26 12.75
C VAL A 176 -9.43 21.67 11.47
N TYR A 177 -8.69 21.72 10.36
CA TYR A 177 -9.09 21.07 9.11
C TYR A 177 -9.37 19.58 9.36
N GLY A 178 -8.46 18.89 10.04
CA GLY A 178 -8.60 17.48 10.35
C GLY A 178 -9.77 17.11 11.26
N LEU A 179 -10.29 18.04 12.08
CA LEU A 179 -11.50 17.79 12.87
C LEU A 179 -12.78 17.87 12.03
N ASN A 180 -12.71 18.40 10.80
CA ASN A 180 -13.86 18.68 9.95
C ASN A 180 -13.80 17.98 8.58
N ASP A 181 -12.77 17.17 8.32
CA ASP A 181 -12.53 16.53 7.02
C ASP A 181 -13.37 15.27 6.77
N GLY A 182 -14.13 14.79 7.77
CA GLY A 182 -14.94 13.59 7.68
C GLY A 182 -14.33 12.33 8.32
N ALA A 183 -13.07 12.36 8.78
CA ALA A 183 -12.38 11.18 9.30
C ALA A 183 -12.87 10.69 10.68
N ASN A 184 -13.78 11.40 11.34
CA ASN A 184 -14.24 11.10 12.70
C ASN A 184 -13.10 10.98 13.74
N GLU A 185 -12.10 11.85 13.64
CA GLU A 185 -10.91 11.80 14.50
C GLU A 185 -11.20 11.85 16.01
N ILE A 186 -12.19 12.65 16.44
CA ILE A 186 -12.59 12.74 17.86
C ILE A 186 -13.12 11.40 18.37
N GLY A 187 -13.76 10.62 17.50
CA GLY A 187 -14.26 9.27 17.77
C GLY A 187 -13.24 8.18 17.47
N ASP A 188 -11.93 8.50 17.45
CA ASP A 188 -10.84 7.56 17.10
C ASP A 188 -11.07 6.83 15.78
N TYR A 189 -11.59 7.57 14.78
CA TYR A 189 -11.80 7.06 13.43
C TYR A 189 -12.78 5.88 13.33
N GLU A 190 -13.59 5.65 14.37
CA GLU A 190 -14.59 4.58 14.40
C GLU A 190 -15.66 4.76 13.31
N ASN A 191 -16.16 3.63 12.78
CA ASN A 191 -17.32 3.64 11.91
C ASN A 191 -18.57 4.04 12.70
N LEU A 192 -19.39 4.94 12.14
CA LEU A 192 -20.58 5.47 12.79
C LEU A 192 -21.83 4.67 12.47
N TYR A 193 -21.90 4.02 11.31
CA TYR A 193 -23.10 3.32 10.82
C TYR A 193 -22.81 2.00 10.09
N TYR A 194 -21.57 1.69 9.72
CA TYR A 194 -21.21 0.40 9.14
C TYR A 194 -21.44 -0.75 10.14
N THR A 195 -22.08 -1.81 9.67
CA THR A 195 -22.17 -3.09 10.38
C THR A 195 -21.99 -4.24 9.38
N PRO A 196 -21.17 -5.26 9.69
CA PRO A 196 -20.96 -6.38 8.79
C PRO A 196 -22.24 -7.21 8.62
N SER A 197 -22.52 -7.63 7.38
CA SER A 197 -23.68 -8.47 7.07
C SER A 197 -23.51 -9.92 7.55
N ASN A 198 -22.26 -10.41 7.53
CA ASN A 198 -21.95 -11.78 7.93
C ASN A 198 -21.52 -11.88 9.40
N PRO A 199 -21.97 -12.92 10.12
CA PRO A 199 -21.41 -13.29 11.42
C PRO A 199 -19.93 -13.66 11.31
N PRO A 200 -19.12 -13.40 12.37
CA PRO A 200 -17.70 -13.71 12.34
C PRO A 200 -17.40 -15.21 12.16
N MET A 201 -16.35 -15.53 11.40
CA MET A 201 -15.82 -16.91 11.27
C MET A 201 -14.72 -17.15 12.30
N VAL A 202 -14.78 -18.26 13.05
CA VAL A 202 -13.69 -18.70 13.95
C VAL A 202 -12.66 -19.46 13.13
N VAL A 203 -11.46 -18.89 12.97
CA VAL A 203 -10.48 -19.44 12.01
C VAL A 203 -9.87 -20.77 12.46
N GLN A 204 -9.81 -21.02 13.76
CA GLN A 204 -9.35 -22.29 14.35
C GLN A 204 -10.36 -23.44 14.17
N GLN A 205 -11.50 -23.21 13.50
CA GLN A 205 -12.49 -24.25 13.21
C GLN A 205 -12.54 -24.56 11.70
N GLU A 206 -12.85 -25.82 11.39
CA GLU A 206 -13.11 -26.31 10.03
C GLU A 206 -14.42 -25.71 9.49
N GLY A 207 -14.41 -25.35 8.20
CA GLY A 207 -15.56 -24.84 7.47
C GLY A 207 -15.88 -23.36 7.71
N ASN A 208 -16.94 -22.92 7.04
CA ASN A 208 -17.52 -21.60 7.22
C ASN A 208 -19.06 -21.64 7.20
N PRO A 209 -19.69 -22.38 8.13
CA PRO A 209 -21.15 -22.60 8.11
C PRO A 209 -21.97 -21.34 8.42
N THR A 210 -21.32 -20.27 8.89
CA THR A 210 -21.97 -19.01 9.31
C THR A 210 -22.00 -17.94 8.22
N LEU A 211 -21.37 -18.18 7.06
CA LEU A 211 -21.43 -17.24 5.94
C LEU A 211 -22.84 -17.25 5.33
N ASN A 212 -23.54 -16.12 5.46
CA ASN A 212 -24.91 -15.96 4.96
C ASN A 212 -24.95 -15.36 3.56
N ASP A 213 -24.02 -14.45 3.27
CA ASP A 213 -23.91 -13.75 1.99
C ASP A 213 -22.47 -13.89 1.46
N PRO A 214 -22.24 -14.70 0.42
CA PRO A 214 -20.89 -14.95 -0.11
C PRO A 214 -20.30 -13.72 -0.81
N ASP A 215 -21.11 -12.72 -1.18
CA ASP A 215 -20.60 -11.51 -1.83
C ASP A 215 -20.09 -10.47 -0.80
N ARG A 216 -20.28 -10.74 0.50
CA ARG A 216 -20.05 -9.76 1.56
C ARG A 216 -18.93 -10.16 2.52
N TRP A 217 -18.22 -9.17 3.03
CA TRP A 217 -17.13 -9.35 3.95
C TRP A 217 -17.59 -10.02 5.23
N GLN A 218 -16.71 -10.83 5.78
CA GLN A 218 -16.94 -11.59 6.99
C GLN A 218 -15.81 -11.28 7.99
N PRO A 219 -16.14 -10.78 9.19
CA PRO A 219 -15.14 -10.62 10.24
C PRO A 219 -14.51 -11.95 10.64
N LEU A 220 -13.25 -11.94 11.05
CA LEU A 220 -12.58 -13.14 11.57
C LEU A 220 -12.46 -13.08 13.09
N THR A 221 -12.63 -14.23 13.73
CA THR A 221 -12.39 -14.43 15.16
C THR A 221 -11.14 -15.29 15.32
N LEU A 222 -10.13 -14.74 16.00
CA LEU A 222 -8.83 -15.37 16.30
C LEU A 222 -8.67 -15.54 17.82
N ASP A 223 -7.71 -16.33 18.28
CA ASP A 223 -7.42 -16.43 19.73
C ASP A 223 -7.04 -15.06 20.34
N PHE A 224 -6.26 -14.29 19.60
CA PHE A 224 -6.02 -12.86 19.79
C PHE A 224 -5.59 -12.28 18.43
N PHE A 225 -5.93 -11.01 18.20
CA PHE A 225 -5.53 -10.31 16.98
C PHE A 225 -4.30 -9.45 17.25
N VAL A 226 -3.30 -9.59 16.39
CA VAL A 226 -2.13 -8.71 16.33
C VAL A 226 -2.20 -8.01 14.98
N ASP A 227 -2.18 -6.68 14.98
CA ASP A 227 -2.22 -5.94 13.73
C ASP A 227 -0.90 -6.04 12.95
N GLN A 228 -0.86 -5.43 11.76
CA GLN A 228 0.30 -5.50 10.86
C GLN A 228 1.56 -4.99 11.58
N SER A 229 1.45 -3.88 12.34
CA SER A 229 2.52 -3.25 13.13
C SER A 229 2.81 -3.95 14.47
N GLY A 230 2.31 -5.17 14.69
CA GLY A 230 2.66 -5.98 15.87
C GLY A 230 1.90 -5.64 17.16
N ASN A 231 0.88 -4.77 17.12
CA ASN A 231 0.10 -4.40 18.30
C ASN A 231 -1.05 -5.38 18.55
N VAL A 232 -1.23 -5.78 19.81
CA VAL A 232 -2.37 -6.60 20.21
C VAL A 232 -3.63 -5.73 20.28
N ILE A 233 -4.62 -6.02 19.41
CA ILE A 233 -5.93 -5.35 19.46
C ILE A 233 -6.84 -6.08 20.46
N PRO A 234 -7.50 -5.37 21.40
CA PRO A 234 -8.44 -5.98 22.32
C PRO A 234 -9.61 -6.65 21.61
N GLY A 235 -9.81 -7.94 21.90
CA GLY A 235 -10.88 -8.74 21.32
C GLY A 235 -10.37 -9.72 20.26
N ALA A 236 -11.10 -10.81 20.13
CA ALA A 236 -10.82 -11.85 19.16
C ALA A 236 -11.27 -11.47 17.73
N THR A 237 -12.16 -10.48 17.61
CA THR A 237 -12.87 -10.12 16.38
C THR A 237 -12.77 -8.61 16.15
N PRO A 238 -11.69 -8.11 15.53
CA PRO A 238 -11.54 -6.68 15.29
C PRO A 238 -12.66 -6.14 14.38
N PRO A 239 -13.16 -4.91 14.62
CA PRO A 239 -14.17 -4.28 13.76
C PRO A 239 -13.58 -3.93 12.39
N PHE A 240 -14.43 -3.57 11.43
CA PHE A 240 -13.96 -3.08 10.14
C PHE A 240 -13.15 -1.80 10.31
N LEU A 241 -11.92 -1.74 9.80
CA LEU A 241 -11.10 -0.54 9.86
C LEU A 241 -11.48 0.46 8.75
N GLY A 242 -12.15 1.55 9.10
CA GLY A 242 -12.40 2.69 8.21
C GLY A 242 -13.40 2.44 7.08
N ALA A 243 -14.45 1.65 7.28
CA ALA A 243 -15.44 1.36 6.23
C ALA A 243 -16.03 2.64 5.60
N GLU A 244 -16.10 3.72 6.35
CA GLU A 244 -16.74 4.97 5.94
C GLU A 244 -15.75 5.98 5.34
N TRP A 245 -14.48 5.61 5.13
CA TRP A 245 -13.41 6.55 4.77
C TRP A 245 -13.61 7.26 3.43
N GLY A 246 -14.50 6.78 2.56
CA GLY A 246 -14.88 7.48 1.33
C GLY A 246 -15.45 8.88 1.55
N ILE A 247 -15.91 9.21 2.77
CA ILE A 247 -16.40 10.57 3.12
C ILE A 247 -15.28 11.57 3.42
N VAL A 248 -14.03 11.11 3.58
CA VAL A 248 -12.91 11.97 3.95
C VAL A 248 -12.56 12.90 2.79
N SER A 249 -12.30 14.16 3.10
CA SER A 249 -11.90 15.18 2.12
C SER A 249 -10.55 14.83 1.51
N GLY A 250 -10.45 14.85 0.18
CA GLY A 250 -9.23 14.52 -0.56
C GLY A 250 -8.28 15.70 -0.79
N PHE A 251 -7.12 15.40 -1.38
CA PHE A 251 -6.08 16.32 -1.78
C PHE A 251 -6.30 16.84 -3.22
N ALA A 252 -6.35 15.93 -4.20
CA ALA A 252 -6.61 16.20 -5.60
C ALA A 252 -8.03 15.81 -6.04
N LEU A 253 -8.74 15.00 -5.23
CA LEU A 253 -10.11 14.59 -5.52
C LEU A 253 -11.08 15.79 -5.57
N THR A 254 -11.95 15.79 -6.58
CA THR A 254 -13.01 16.76 -6.81
C THR A 254 -14.39 16.11 -6.72
N GLU A 255 -15.47 16.90 -6.69
CA GLU A 255 -16.83 16.36 -6.63
C GLU A 255 -17.17 15.45 -7.82
N ASP A 256 -16.58 15.73 -9.00
CA ASP A 256 -16.82 14.97 -10.24
C ASP A 256 -16.19 13.56 -10.21
N ASP A 257 -15.24 13.33 -9.30
CA ASP A 257 -14.59 12.03 -9.14
C ASP A 257 -15.45 11.03 -8.38
N PHE A 258 -16.51 11.48 -7.68
CA PHE A 258 -17.29 10.63 -6.80
C PHE A 258 -18.59 10.12 -7.43
N THR A 259 -18.81 8.82 -7.28
CA THR A 259 -20.15 8.24 -7.34
C THR A 259 -20.72 8.16 -5.92
N ILE A 260 -21.86 8.81 -5.68
CA ILE A 260 -22.51 8.81 -4.36
C ILE A 260 -23.61 7.75 -4.32
N TYR A 261 -23.43 6.73 -3.48
CA TYR A 261 -24.43 5.71 -3.21
C TYR A 261 -25.19 5.96 -1.90
N GLU A 262 -26.34 5.30 -1.73
CA GLU A 262 -27.10 5.33 -0.48
C GLU A 262 -27.45 3.89 -0.04
N ARG A 263 -27.19 3.56 1.23
CA ARG A 263 -27.63 2.31 1.86
C ARG A 263 -28.08 2.58 3.28
N ALA A 264 -29.30 2.15 3.58
CA ALA A 264 -29.94 2.31 4.90
C ALA A 264 -29.98 3.77 5.39
N GLY A 265 -30.12 4.74 4.48
CA GLY A 265 -30.19 6.18 4.81
C GLY A 265 -28.82 6.85 5.05
N ALA A 266 -27.72 6.12 4.88
CA ALA A 266 -26.37 6.66 4.92
C ALA A 266 -25.80 6.78 3.49
N LEU A 267 -25.02 7.84 3.25
CA LEU A 267 -24.33 8.07 1.99
C LEU A 267 -22.98 7.34 1.96
N TRP A 268 -22.61 6.87 0.78
CA TRP A 268 -21.37 6.14 0.52
C TRP A 268 -20.71 6.72 -0.72
N PRO A 269 -19.86 7.74 -0.57
CA PRO A 269 -19.07 8.27 -1.67
C PRO A 269 -18.00 7.26 -2.07
N VAL A 270 -17.87 7.00 -3.37
CA VAL A 270 -16.83 6.15 -3.95
C VAL A 270 -16.11 6.96 -5.03
N ALA A 271 -14.88 7.38 -4.74
CA ALA A 271 -14.03 8.10 -5.69
C ALA A 271 -13.50 7.16 -6.78
N HIS A 272 -13.52 7.65 -8.02
CA HIS A 272 -13.09 6.94 -9.23
C HIS A 272 -13.70 5.53 -9.34
N ASP A 273 -14.99 5.41 -9.04
CA ASP A 273 -15.66 4.12 -8.82
C ASP A 273 -15.32 3.05 -9.89
N PRO A 274 -14.65 1.95 -9.51
CA PRO A 274 -14.27 0.89 -10.45
C PRO A 274 -15.44 0.01 -10.89
N GLY A 275 -16.64 0.21 -10.33
CA GLY A 275 -17.80 -0.64 -10.54
C GLY A 275 -17.77 -1.87 -9.63
N ALA A 276 -18.88 -2.63 -9.65
CA ALA A 276 -19.07 -3.75 -8.74
C ALA A 276 -18.08 -4.90 -9.01
N PRO A 277 -17.57 -5.55 -7.94
CA PRO A 277 -16.80 -6.79 -8.09
C PRO A 277 -17.71 -7.92 -8.63
N PRO A 278 -17.11 -9.02 -9.11
CA PRO A 278 -17.86 -10.22 -9.47
C PRO A 278 -18.72 -10.70 -8.30
N SER A 279 -19.97 -11.04 -8.59
CA SER A 279 -20.83 -11.74 -7.64
C SER A 279 -20.55 -13.23 -7.67
N PHE A 280 -21.01 -13.96 -6.66
CA PHE A 280 -20.91 -15.42 -6.61
C PHE A 280 -21.57 -16.13 -7.80
N ALA A 281 -22.54 -15.49 -8.45
CA ALA A 281 -23.16 -16.00 -9.67
C ALA A 281 -22.23 -15.93 -10.90
N ASP A 282 -21.19 -15.09 -10.84
CA ASP A 282 -20.23 -14.90 -11.91
C ASP A 282 -19.08 -15.93 -11.80
N ALA A 283 -18.70 -16.53 -12.93
CA ALA A 283 -17.62 -17.52 -12.96
C ALA A 283 -16.28 -16.97 -12.43
N GLU A 284 -16.07 -15.66 -12.62
CA GLU A 284 -14.87 -14.95 -12.16
C GLU A 284 -14.72 -14.97 -10.63
N TYR A 285 -15.81 -14.98 -9.86
CA TYR A 285 -15.73 -15.07 -8.40
C TYR A 285 -14.97 -16.34 -7.99
N LYS A 286 -15.38 -17.49 -8.53
CA LYS A 286 -14.74 -18.78 -8.21
C LYS A 286 -13.32 -18.82 -8.74
N HIS A 287 -13.12 -18.44 -10.00
CA HIS A 287 -11.82 -18.47 -10.65
C HIS A 287 -10.78 -17.60 -9.92
N GLY A 288 -11.15 -16.37 -9.52
CA GLY A 288 -10.27 -15.48 -8.79
C GLY A 288 -9.83 -16.03 -7.43
N PHE A 289 -10.74 -16.65 -6.66
CA PHE A 289 -10.39 -17.28 -5.38
C PHE A 289 -9.65 -18.61 -5.54
N GLU A 290 -9.97 -19.40 -6.56
CA GLU A 290 -9.26 -20.65 -6.90
C GLU A 290 -7.81 -20.37 -7.29
N MET A 291 -7.56 -19.28 -8.02
CA MET A 291 -6.20 -18.82 -8.32
C MET A 291 -5.40 -18.54 -7.03
N VAL A 292 -6.00 -17.89 -6.03
CA VAL A 292 -5.36 -17.65 -4.73
C VAL A 292 -5.02 -18.98 -4.03
N ALA A 293 -5.95 -19.93 -4.02
CA ALA A 293 -5.72 -21.26 -3.46
C ALA A 293 -4.57 -21.99 -4.19
N ASN A 294 -4.55 -21.94 -5.52
CA ASN A 294 -3.52 -22.57 -6.36
C ASN A 294 -2.14 -21.96 -6.12
N TRP A 295 -2.04 -20.62 -6.05
CA TRP A 295 -0.77 -19.93 -5.86
C TRP A 295 -0.16 -20.18 -4.49
N SER A 296 -0.95 -20.59 -3.49
CA SER A 296 -0.43 -21.08 -2.21
C SER A 296 0.49 -22.31 -2.38
N SER A 297 0.29 -23.12 -3.43
CA SER A 297 1.17 -24.25 -3.74
C SER A 297 2.60 -23.85 -4.12
N HIS A 298 2.84 -22.57 -4.40
CA HIS A 298 4.15 -22.04 -4.78
C HIS A 298 5.05 -21.75 -3.58
N CYS A 299 4.55 -21.85 -2.34
CA CYS A 299 5.29 -21.45 -1.14
C CYS A 299 6.39 -22.44 -0.72
N ASP A 300 6.53 -23.60 -1.39
CA ASP A 300 7.54 -24.61 -1.04
C ASP A 300 8.90 -24.27 -1.64
N PRO A 301 9.93 -23.94 -0.83
CA PRO A 301 11.27 -23.66 -1.36
C PRO A 301 11.97 -24.92 -1.89
N THR A 302 11.43 -26.11 -1.65
CA THR A 302 12.04 -27.40 -1.99
C THR A 302 11.41 -28.13 -3.18
N ASP A 303 10.42 -27.52 -3.84
CA ASP A 303 9.71 -28.14 -4.97
C ASP A 303 10.54 -28.28 -6.26
N GLY A 304 11.76 -27.73 -6.27
CA GLY A 304 12.73 -27.84 -7.34
C GLY A 304 12.52 -26.84 -8.49
N VAL A 305 11.57 -25.90 -8.37
CA VAL A 305 11.34 -24.87 -9.38
C VAL A 305 12.18 -23.63 -9.04
N LEU A 306 13.00 -23.21 -10.00
CA LEU A 306 13.77 -21.97 -9.93
C LEU A 306 13.17 -20.93 -10.88
N TRP A 307 13.07 -19.68 -10.42
CA TRP A 307 12.70 -18.53 -11.26
C TRP A 307 13.86 -17.56 -11.40
N ASP A 308 14.01 -16.99 -12.59
CA ASP A 308 14.81 -15.78 -12.76
C ASP A 308 13.97 -14.58 -12.29
N ILE A 309 14.30 -14.06 -11.11
CA ILE A 309 13.54 -12.97 -10.49
C ILE A 309 14.11 -11.58 -10.79
N SER A 310 15.13 -11.51 -11.66
CA SER A 310 15.74 -10.23 -12.05
C SER A 310 14.85 -9.46 -13.04
N PRO A 311 15.12 -8.16 -13.26
CA PRO A 311 14.42 -7.39 -14.28
C PRO A 311 14.65 -7.90 -15.71
N ASN A 312 15.54 -8.87 -15.93
CA ASN A 312 15.68 -9.55 -17.22
C ASN A 312 14.43 -10.37 -17.60
N SER A 313 13.71 -10.89 -16.61
CA SER A 313 12.60 -11.83 -16.80
C SER A 313 11.29 -11.39 -16.16
N ILE A 314 11.33 -10.54 -15.12
CA ILE A 314 10.14 -10.02 -14.42
C ILE A 314 10.02 -8.51 -14.65
N GLY A 315 8.78 -8.02 -14.74
CA GLY A 315 8.46 -6.61 -14.98
C GLY A 315 8.03 -6.32 -16.42
N ASN A 316 7.85 -5.04 -16.75
CA ASN A 316 7.37 -4.59 -18.06
C ASN A 316 5.98 -5.17 -18.43
N ALA A 317 5.12 -5.35 -17.44
CA ALA A 317 3.75 -5.82 -17.65
C ALA A 317 2.85 -4.68 -18.14
N THR A 318 1.88 -5.02 -18.99
CA THR A 318 0.81 -4.09 -19.40
C THR A 318 -0.49 -4.56 -18.77
N LEU A 319 -1.14 -3.68 -18.02
CA LEU A 319 -2.41 -4.02 -17.35
C LEU A 319 -3.49 -4.39 -18.38
N PRO A 320 -4.31 -5.39 -18.07
CA PRO A 320 -5.41 -5.80 -18.94
C PRO A 320 -6.49 -4.72 -18.97
N ALA A 321 -7.02 -4.44 -20.16
CA ALA A 321 -8.04 -3.41 -20.36
C ALA A 321 -9.42 -3.84 -19.83
N THR A 322 -9.70 -5.14 -19.83
CA THR A 322 -11.00 -5.69 -19.38
C THR A 322 -10.82 -6.95 -18.54
N PRO A 323 -11.82 -7.31 -17.71
CA PRO A 323 -11.81 -8.58 -16.99
C PRO A 323 -11.67 -9.83 -17.88
N ALA A 324 -12.09 -9.75 -19.14
CA ALA A 324 -11.97 -10.85 -20.08
C ALA A 324 -10.51 -11.21 -20.43
N ASP A 325 -9.57 -10.28 -20.20
CA ASP A 325 -8.15 -10.45 -20.50
C ASP A 325 -7.34 -10.91 -19.28
N TRP A 326 -7.98 -11.10 -18.12
CA TRP A 326 -7.27 -11.47 -16.88
C TRP A 326 -6.60 -12.85 -16.97
N ASP A 327 -7.19 -13.80 -17.69
CA ASP A 327 -6.58 -15.12 -17.92
C ASP A 327 -5.38 -15.09 -18.89
N VAL A 328 -5.23 -13.99 -19.65
CA VAL A 328 -4.04 -13.73 -20.47
C VAL A 328 -2.98 -12.99 -19.64
N PHE A 329 -3.42 -12.14 -18.71
CA PHE A 329 -2.54 -11.38 -17.85
C PHE A 329 -1.91 -12.23 -16.73
N TYR A 330 -2.67 -13.09 -16.06
CA TYR A 330 -2.19 -13.92 -14.96
C TYR A 330 -1.97 -15.36 -15.38
N ASP A 331 -0.81 -15.94 -15.06
CA ASP A 331 -0.64 -17.40 -15.12
C ASP A 331 -1.22 -18.02 -13.83
N THR A 332 -2.47 -18.49 -13.94
CA THR A 332 -3.23 -19.03 -12.80
C THR A 332 -2.67 -20.33 -12.24
N ILE A 333 -1.78 -21.01 -12.97
CA ILE A 333 -1.20 -22.29 -12.58
C ILE A 333 0.26 -22.13 -12.16
N ASN A 334 1.07 -21.41 -12.93
CA ASN A 334 2.51 -21.30 -12.67
C ASN A 334 2.90 -20.04 -11.93
N GLY A 335 2.00 -19.07 -11.75
CA GLY A 335 2.30 -17.83 -11.03
C GLY A 335 2.87 -16.72 -11.91
N GLY A 336 2.73 -15.48 -11.43
CA GLY A 336 3.21 -14.28 -12.12
C GLY A 336 2.16 -13.64 -13.03
N ASP A 337 2.60 -12.57 -13.70
CA ASP A 337 1.81 -11.82 -14.67
C ASP A 337 2.43 -11.90 -16.09
N SER A 338 1.85 -11.15 -17.02
CA SER A 338 2.27 -11.05 -18.42
C SER A 338 3.61 -10.34 -18.64
N GLY A 339 4.29 -9.92 -17.58
CA GLY A 339 5.58 -9.26 -17.63
C GLY A 339 6.61 -10.06 -18.43
N THR A 340 7.39 -9.36 -19.24
CA THR A 340 8.42 -9.95 -20.11
C THR A 340 9.84 -9.55 -19.71
N GLY A 341 9.97 -8.70 -18.70
CA GLY A 341 11.24 -8.09 -18.29
C GLY A 341 11.80 -7.10 -19.31
N TYR A 342 13.07 -6.78 -19.11
CA TYR A 342 13.85 -5.83 -19.87
C TYR A 342 15.17 -6.46 -20.29
N PRO A 343 15.56 -6.38 -21.57
CA PRO A 343 16.83 -7.00 -22.03
C PRO A 343 18.07 -6.27 -21.51
N SER A 344 17.94 -5.01 -21.08
CA SER A 344 19.06 -4.19 -20.61
C SER A 344 18.61 -3.05 -19.70
N ASN A 345 19.47 -2.67 -18.77
CA ASN A 345 19.30 -1.48 -17.94
C ASN A 345 19.44 -0.21 -18.81
N PRO A 346 18.46 0.70 -18.76
CA PRO A 346 18.41 1.87 -19.66
C PRO A 346 19.46 2.94 -19.32
N VAL A 347 19.97 2.96 -18.09
CA VAL A 347 20.98 3.93 -17.63
C VAL A 347 22.38 3.46 -17.97
N THR A 348 22.69 2.17 -17.76
CA THR A 348 24.03 1.61 -17.99
C THR A 348 24.23 0.99 -19.37
N GLY A 349 23.13 0.66 -20.07
CA GLY A 349 23.13 -0.07 -21.34
C GLY A 349 23.57 -1.54 -21.23
N GLN A 350 23.79 -2.06 -20.01
CA GLN A 350 24.19 -3.45 -19.79
C GLN A 350 22.96 -4.35 -19.61
N PRO A 351 23.03 -5.64 -20.02
CA PRO A 351 22.00 -6.62 -19.69
C PRO A 351 21.80 -6.76 -18.17
N TYR A 352 20.56 -6.93 -17.72
CA TYR A 352 20.31 -7.33 -16.33
C TYR A 352 20.85 -8.74 -16.11
N THR A 353 21.49 -8.96 -14.96
CA THR A 353 22.06 -10.26 -14.62
C THR A 353 20.95 -11.17 -14.11
N PRO A 354 20.74 -12.37 -14.70
CA PRO A 354 19.74 -13.32 -14.21
C PRO A 354 19.97 -13.71 -12.75
N GLN A 355 18.89 -13.84 -12.00
CA GLN A 355 18.88 -14.21 -10.60
C GLN A 355 17.98 -15.42 -10.38
N LEU A 356 18.55 -16.61 -10.46
CA LEU A 356 17.83 -17.86 -10.27
C LEU A 356 17.69 -18.18 -8.77
N VAL A 357 16.46 -18.16 -8.25
CA VAL A 357 16.14 -18.53 -6.86
C VAL A 357 14.98 -19.54 -6.81
N PRO A 358 14.87 -20.36 -5.74
CA PRO A 358 13.68 -21.18 -5.51
C PRO A 358 12.42 -20.33 -5.52
N ARG A 359 11.38 -20.75 -6.25
CA ARG A 359 10.15 -19.94 -6.32
C ARG A 359 9.51 -19.76 -4.94
N GLY A 360 9.57 -20.78 -4.08
CA GLY A 360 9.09 -20.70 -2.70
C GLY A 360 9.81 -19.65 -1.86
N ASP A 361 11.11 -19.44 -2.08
CA ASP A 361 11.84 -18.37 -1.40
C ASP A 361 11.41 -16.99 -1.91
N PHE A 362 11.24 -16.84 -3.23
CA PHE A 362 10.79 -15.58 -3.82
C PHE A 362 9.38 -15.20 -3.35
N VAL A 363 8.39 -16.10 -3.48
CA VAL A 363 6.99 -15.74 -3.20
C VAL A 363 6.74 -15.46 -1.73
N ARG A 364 7.42 -16.16 -0.81
CA ARG A 364 7.34 -15.91 0.64
C ARG A 364 8.03 -14.59 1.00
N SER A 365 9.24 -14.35 0.49
CA SER A 365 9.96 -13.08 0.69
C SER A 365 9.18 -11.89 0.16
N LEU A 366 8.61 -12.04 -1.04
CA LEU A 366 7.80 -11.00 -1.67
C LEU A 366 6.51 -10.72 -0.86
N SER A 367 5.86 -11.77 -0.36
CA SER A 367 4.65 -11.66 0.46
C SER A 367 4.92 -10.92 1.77
N GLU A 368 6.04 -11.20 2.45
CA GLU A 368 6.38 -10.54 3.72
C GLU A 368 6.94 -9.13 3.53
N PHE A 369 7.79 -8.90 2.51
CA PHE A 369 8.34 -7.57 2.21
C PHE A 369 7.23 -6.53 2.00
N TRP A 370 6.26 -6.85 1.16
CA TRP A 370 5.13 -5.94 0.89
C TRP A 370 3.99 -6.07 1.90
N ALA A 371 4.07 -6.99 2.87
CA ALA A 371 3.19 -7.00 4.04
C ALA A 371 3.73 -6.14 5.18
N ASP A 372 4.86 -5.46 4.97
CA ASP A 372 5.45 -4.43 5.84
C ASP A 372 5.75 -4.87 7.29
N GLY A 373 5.55 -6.15 7.67
CA GLY A 373 5.98 -6.74 8.96
C GLY A 373 5.53 -6.01 10.24
N PRO A 374 5.95 -6.46 11.43
CA PRO A 374 5.68 -5.77 12.70
C PRO A 374 6.36 -4.39 12.82
N ASP A 375 7.37 -4.11 12.00
CA ASP A 375 8.02 -2.79 11.91
C ASP A 375 7.36 -1.90 10.82
N SER A 376 6.06 -2.12 10.56
CA SER A 376 5.31 -1.50 9.47
C SER A 376 5.01 -0.03 9.70
N GLU A 377 5.47 0.78 8.76
CA GLU A 377 5.07 2.14 8.42
C GLU A 377 3.77 2.17 7.58
N THR A 378 3.12 1.02 7.41
CA THR A 378 1.96 0.74 6.52
C THR A 378 2.24 1.00 5.04
N PRO A 379 1.39 0.53 4.10
CA PRO A 379 1.64 0.72 2.67
C PRO A 379 1.93 2.16 2.22
N PRO A 380 1.22 3.22 2.71
CA PRO A 380 1.56 4.58 2.33
C PRO A 380 2.92 5.04 2.87
N GLY A 381 3.33 4.61 4.06
CA GLY A 381 4.65 4.92 4.61
C GLY A 381 5.78 4.18 3.90
N HIS A 382 5.55 2.94 3.44
CA HIS A 382 6.54 2.18 2.68
C HIS A 382 6.96 2.97 1.42
N TRP A 383 6.01 3.56 0.71
CA TRP A 383 6.32 4.38 -0.46
C TRP A 383 7.07 5.67 -0.13
N MET A 384 6.90 6.23 1.08
CA MET A 384 7.76 7.32 1.58
C MET A 384 9.20 6.85 1.82
N VAL A 385 9.39 5.63 2.35
CA VAL A 385 10.72 5.00 2.51
C VAL A 385 11.38 4.75 1.15
N ILE A 386 10.62 4.32 0.15
CA ILE A 386 11.10 4.17 -1.23
C ILE A 386 11.51 5.53 -1.79
N LEU A 387 10.69 6.57 -1.65
CA LEU A 387 11.04 7.94 -2.07
C LEU A 387 12.32 8.43 -1.39
N ASN A 388 12.49 8.15 -0.10
CA ASN A 388 13.71 8.50 0.64
C ASN A 388 14.94 7.81 0.04
N SER A 389 14.83 6.51 -0.24
CA SER A 389 15.91 5.73 -0.85
C SER A 389 16.26 6.25 -2.26
N VAL A 390 15.25 6.53 -3.08
CA VAL A 390 15.41 7.14 -4.41
C VAL A 390 16.14 8.49 -4.29
N SER A 391 15.74 9.33 -3.34
CA SER A 391 16.33 10.65 -3.14
C SER A 391 17.79 10.58 -2.68
N ASP A 392 18.14 9.57 -1.88
CA ASP A 392 19.49 9.38 -1.35
C ASP A 392 20.47 8.85 -2.41
N GLU A 393 19.97 8.19 -3.46
CA GLU A 393 20.77 7.73 -4.60
C GLU A 393 21.06 8.82 -5.63
N LEU A 394 20.32 9.93 -5.62
CA LEU A 394 20.52 11.05 -6.53
C LEU A 394 21.68 11.95 -6.08
N ALA A 395 22.51 12.36 -7.04
CA ALA A 395 23.49 13.42 -6.80
C ALA A 395 22.79 14.80 -6.72
N PRO A 396 23.38 15.81 -6.04
CA PRO A 396 22.70 17.08 -5.80
C PRO A 396 22.35 17.85 -7.08
N ASP A 397 23.06 17.62 -8.18
CA ASP A 397 22.80 18.21 -9.50
C ASP A 397 21.66 17.51 -10.27
N GLN A 398 21.10 16.44 -9.70
CA GLN A 398 19.98 15.67 -10.24
C GLN A 398 18.64 16.00 -9.57
N PHE A 399 18.61 16.79 -8.49
CA PHE A 399 17.36 17.24 -7.87
C PHE A 399 16.61 18.22 -8.79
N ARG A 400 15.76 17.67 -9.65
CA ARG A 400 14.98 18.40 -10.66
C ARG A 400 13.53 17.95 -10.59
N ILE A 401 12.65 18.86 -10.20
CA ILE A 401 11.22 18.57 -10.08
C ILE A 401 10.66 18.33 -11.49
N GLY A 402 10.12 17.14 -11.75
CA GLY A 402 9.69 16.72 -13.08
C GLY A 402 10.81 16.14 -13.96
N GLY A 403 12.04 16.00 -13.43
CA GLY A 403 13.22 15.54 -14.17
C GLY A 403 13.88 16.59 -15.09
N GLU A 404 13.24 17.74 -15.29
CA GLU A 404 13.72 18.84 -16.13
C GLU A 404 13.83 20.17 -15.35
N GLY A 405 14.19 21.27 -16.01
CA GLY A 405 14.16 22.61 -15.40
C GLY A 405 15.40 22.98 -14.58
N GLU A 406 15.22 23.70 -13.47
CA GLU A 406 16.31 24.12 -12.57
C GLU A 406 16.66 23.04 -11.54
N VAL A 407 17.91 23.02 -11.09
CA VAL A 407 18.30 22.19 -9.94
C VAL A 407 17.80 22.88 -8.67
N VAL A 408 17.06 22.15 -7.84
CA VAL A 408 16.59 22.62 -6.55
C VAL A 408 17.52 22.15 -5.42
N ASP A 409 17.49 22.85 -4.28
CA ASP A 409 18.19 22.37 -3.10
C ASP A 409 17.49 21.15 -2.47
N ARG A 410 18.19 20.47 -1.54
CA ARG A 410 17.70 19.26 -0.88
C ARG A 410 16.41 19.51 -0.08
N LEU A 411 16.28 20.65 0.60
CA LEU A 411 15.08 20.95 1.37
C LEU A 411 13.88 21.14 0.45
N GLN A 412 14.04 21.88 -0.65
CA GLN A 412 12.99 22.09 -1.64
C GLN A 412 12.58 20.77 -2.32
N TRP A 413 13.54 19.89 -2.64
CA TRP A 413 13.27 18.54 -3.16
C TRP A 413 12.41 17.72 -2.18
N ASP A 414 12.84 17.64 -0.91
CA ASP A 414 12.14 16.87 0.12
C ASP A 414 10.73 17.42 0.38
N ILE A 415 10.58 18.75 0.49
CA ILE A 415 9.27 19.40 0.70
C ILE A 415 8.28 19.08 -0.43
N LYS A 416 8.71 19.27 -1.69
CA LYS A 416 7.82 19.07 -2.85
C LYS A 416 7.51 17.60 -3.08
N SER A 417 8.49 16.71 -2.90
CA SER A 417 8.28 15.26 -3.05
C SER A 417 7.35 14.70 -1.98
N TYR A 418 7.53 15.10 -0.71
CA TYR A 418 6.64 14.65 0.37
C TYR A 418 5.23 15.22 0.22
N PHE A 419 5.07 16.49 -0.16
CA PHE A 419 3.73 17.04 -0.40
C PHE A 419 2.98 16.26 -1.49
N ALA A 420 3.64 16.05 -2.63
CA ALA A 420 3.05 15.34 -3.75
C ALA A 420 2.73 13.88 -3.39
N LEU A 421 3.69 13.15 -2.80
CA LEU A 421 3.51 11.73 -2.50
C LEU A 421 2.54 11.48 -1.37
N ALA A 422 2.61 12.26 -0.29
CA ALA A 422 1.70 12.07 0.82
C ALA A 422 0.25 12.44 0.43
N GLY A 423 0.04 13.51 -0.36
CA GLY A 423 -1.27 13.83 -0.93
C GLY A 423 -1.81 12.72 -1.84
N CYS A 424 -0.95 12.15 -2.70
CA CYS A 424 -1.28 10.99 -3.53
C CYS A 424 -1.70 9.77 -2.70
N MET A 425 -0.97 9.47 -1.60
CA MET A 425 -1.33 8.39 -0.69
C MET A 425 -2.67 8.66 -0.01
N HIS A 426 -2.96 9.89 0.39
CA HIS A 426 -4.24 10.25 1.00
C HIS A 426 -5.43 9.99 0.05
N ASP A 427 -5.33 10.39 -1.22
CA ASP A 427 -6.38 10.13 -2.20
C ASP A 427 -6.52 8.63 -2.53
N ALA A 428 -5.40 7.90 -2.60
CA ALA A 428 -5.41 6.45 -2.72
C ALA A 428 -6.15 5.76 -1.56
N ALA A 429 -6.01 6.28 -0.34
CA ALA A 429 -6.76 5.79 0.81
C ALA A 429 -8.27 5.99 0.63
N ILE A 430 -8.69 7.20 0.23
CA ILE A 430 -10.11 7.57 0.06
C ILE A 430 -10.76 6.72 -1.02
N SER A 431 -10.14 6.59 -2.20
CA SER A 431 -10.69 5.78 -3.30
C SER A 431 -10.79 4.30 -2.93
N ALA A 432 -9.72 3.72 -2.38
CA ALA A 432 -9.71 2.29 -2.03
C ALA A 432 -10.67 1.98 -0.88
N TRP A 433 -10.67 2.76 0.21
CA TRP A 433 -11.55 2.49 1.35
C TRP A 433 -13.02 2.86 1.08
N GLY A 434 -13.28 3.86 0.24
CA GLY A 434 -14.64 4.15 -0.26
C GLY A 434 -15.23 2.94 -0.99
N ALA A 435 -14.47 2.36 -1.93
CA ALA A 435 -14.86 1.13 -2.62
C ALA A 435 -15.04 -0.05 -1.66
N LYS A 436 -14.10 -0.25 -0.72
CA LYS A 436 -14.17 -1.32 0.29
C LYS A 436 -15.41 -1.20 1.18
N GLY A 437 -15.75 0.00 1.63
CA GLY A 437 -16.93 0.24 2.45
C GLY A 437 -18.24 -0.02 1.72
N TRP A 438 -18.33 0.49 0.48
CA TRP A 438 -19.53 0.33 -0.33
C TRP A 438 -19.75 -1.11 -0.79
N TYR A 439 -18.77 -1.68 -1.49
CA TYR A 439 -18.88 -3.02 -2.06
C TYR A 439 -18.76 -4.12 -1.02
N ASP A 440 -18.01 -3.87 0.06
CA ASP A 440 -17.92 -4.75 1.22
C ASP A 440 -17.60 -6.20 0.82
N PHE A 441 -16.69 -6.38 -0.14
CA PHE A 441 -16.44 -7.67 -0.79
C PHE A 441 -15.65 -8.64 0.11
N ILE A 442 -15.97 -9.93 -0.03
CA ILE A 442 -15.41 -11.03 0.76
C ILE A 442 -13.90 -11.24 0.57
N ARG A 443 -13.24 -11.83 1.57
CA ARG A 443 -11.81 -12.20 1.55
C ARG A 443 -11.60 -13.68 1.16
N PRO A 444 -10.43 -14.05 0.60
CA PRO A 444 -10.16 -15.42 0.16
C PRO A 444 -10.38 -16.49 1.22
N VAL A 445 -9.90 -16.30 2.46
CA VAL A 445 -10.04 -17.31 3.51
C VAL A 445 -11.50 -17.67 3.80
N SER A 446 -12.40 -16.68 3.78
CA SER A 446 -13.84 -16.91 3.98
C SER A 446 -14.49 -17.58 2.77
N ALA A 447 -14.17 -17.11 1.56
CA ALA A 447 -14.75 -17.62 0.31
C ALA A 447 -14.28 -19.05 -0.01
N ILE A 448 -12.96 -19.32 0.07
CA ILE A 448 -12.36 -20.63 -0.21
C ILE A 448 -12.88 -21.68 0.76
N ARG A 449 -12.85 -21.40 2.08
CA ARG A 449 -13.34 -22.35 3.09
C ARG A 449 -14.83 -22.63 2.93
N TRP A 450 -15.63 -21.60 2.60
CA TRP A 450 -17.05 -21.79 2.34
C TRP A 450 -17.30 -22.66 1.12
N MET A 451 -16.70 -22.35 -0.04
CA MET A 451 -16.84 -23.15 -1.27
C MET A 451 -16.35 -24.59 -1.06
N ALA A 452 -15.20 -24.78 -0.42
CA ALA A 452 -14.66 -26.11 -0.13
C ALA A 452 -15.56 -26.93 0.80
N SER A 453 -16.21 -26.30 1.79
CA SER A 453 -17.15 -26.97 2.70
C SER A 453 -18.43 -27.47 2.01
N LYS A 454 -18.79 -26.90 0.84
CA LYS A 454 -19.92 -27.35 0.02
C LYS A 454 -19.59 -28.59 -0.80
N GLY A 455 -18.33 -28.75 -1.18
CA GLY A 455 -17.86 -29.81 -2.06
C GLY A 455 -17.39 -29.26 -3.41
N GLN A 456 -17.47 -30.08 -4.46
CA GLN A 456 -16.96 -29.73 -5.79
C GLN A 456 -18.09 -29.35 -6.75
N CYS A 457 -17.82 -28.45 -7.71
CA CYS A 457 -18.81 -28.05 -8.73
C CYS A 457 -18.44 -28.42 -10.18
N SER A 458 -17.37 -29.18 -10.41
CA SER A 458 -16.87 -29.53 -11.76
C SER A 458 -17.59 -30.72 -12.42
N ASP A 459 -18.03 -31.72 -11.65
CA ASP A 459 -18.73 -32.91 -12.15
C ASP A 459 -20.06 -33.14 -11.42
N PRO A 460 -21.21 -32.83 -12.05
CA PRO A 460 -22.54 -33.08 -11.49
C PRO A 460 -22.86 -34.55 -11.15
N SER A 461 -22.11 -35.49 -11.70
CA SER A 461 -22.25 -36.92 -11.44
C SER A 461 -21.23 -37.47 -10.43
N GLY A 462 -20.25 -36.65 -10.06
CA GLY A 462 -19.17 -36.98 -9.15
C GLY A 462 -19.58 -36.96 -7.68
N PRO A 463 -18.75 -37.54 -6.79
CA PRO A 463 -18.97 -37.41 -5.34
C PRO A 463 -18.94 -35.95 -4.90
N SER A 464 -19.67 -35.67 -3.82
CA SER A 464 -19.69 -34.35 -3.16
C SER A 464 -19.97 -33.18 -4.10
N TYR A 465 -20.80 -33.40 -5.11
CA TYR A 465 -21.20 -32.34 -6.02
C TYR A 465 -22.13 -31.35 -5.31
N ASP A 466 -21.79 -30.07 -5.39
CA ASP A 466 -22.64 -28.94 -5.05
C ASP A 466 -22.38 -27.83 -6.08
N PRO A 467 -23.41 -27.26 -6.75
CA PRO A 467 -23.22 -26.15 -7.68
C PRO A 467 -22.57 -24.92 -7.02
N GLU A 468 -22.68 -24.77 -5.70
CA GLU A 468 -22.04 -23.72 -4.93
C GLU A 468 -20.60 -24.07 -4.49
N GLY A 469 -20.14 -25.29 -4.78
CA GLY A 469 -18.80 -25.77 -4.46
C GLY A 469 -17.68 -25.14 -5.28
N ILE A 470 -16.47 -25.62 -5.03
CA ILE A 470 -15.22 -25.21 -5.68
C ILE A 470 -14.93 -26.07 -6.92
N ASN A 471 -14.26 -25.53 -7.94
CA ASN A 471 -13.83 -26.32 -9.08
C ASN A 471 -12.66 -27.24 -8.72
N LEU A 472 -12.66 -28.44 -9.29
CA LEU A 472 -11.54 -29.36 -9.25
C LEU A 472 -10.47 -28.92 -10.26
N ILE A 473 -9.23 -28.88 -9.80
CA ILE A 473 -8.06 -28.53 -10.60
C ILE A 473 -7.04 -29.66 -10.40
N THR A 474 -6.65 -30.30 -11.50
CA THR A 474 -5.77 -31.48 -11.43
C THR A 474 -4.48 -31.15 -10.69
N ASP A 475 -4.08 -32.01 -9.75
CA ASP A 475 -2.90 -31.86 -8.89
C ASP A 475 -2.89 -30.61 -7.95
N LEU A 476 -4.02 -29.91 -7.83
CA LEU A 476 -4.17 -28.71 -7.00
C LEU A 476 -5.42 -28.70 -6.11
N ILE A 477 -6.59 -29.06 -6.64
CA ILE A 477 -7.87 -29.10 -5.90
C ILE A 477 -8.60 -30.40 -6.26
N GLU A 478 -8.79 -31.28 -5.28
CA GLU A 478 -9.30 -32.64 -5.51
C GLU A 478 -10.33 -33.08 -4.47
N VAL A 479 -11.21 -33.99 -4.86
CA VAL A 479 -12.02 -34.73 -3.87
C VAL A 479 -11.16 -35.82 -3.25
N ILE A 480 -11.11 -35.86 -1.92
CA ILE A 480 -10.45 -36.92 -1.18
C ILE A 480 -11.23 -38.22 -1.39
N SER A 481 -10.57 -39.24 -1.93
CA SER A 481 -11.15 -40.57 -2.16
C SER A 481 -10.39 -41.66 -1.40
N THR A 482 -11.03 -42.82 -1.23
CA THR A 482 -10.41 -44.01 -0.62
C THR A 482 -9.15 -44.47 -1.34
N GLU A 483 -9.06 -44.23 -2.65
CA GLU A 483 -7.86 -44.48 -3.45
C GLU A 483 -6.74 -43.52 -3.06
N THR A 484 -7.06 -42.23 -2.92
CA THR A 484 -6.07 -41.20 -2.61
C THR A 484 -5.58 -41.22 -1.17
N THR A 485 -6.39 -41.76 -0.24
CA THR A 485 -6.02 -41.92 1.19
C THR A 485 -5.34 -43.25 1.49
N ALA A 486 -5.19 -44.13 0.48
CA ALA A 486 -4.47 -45.39 0.66
C ALA A 486 -3.00 -45.14 1.05
N VAL A 487 -2.40 -46.09 1.79
CA VAL A 487 -1.02 -45.95 2.28
C VAL A 487 -0.04 -45.67 1.13
N GLY A 488 0.71 -44.58 1.25
CA GLY A 488 1.68 -44.13 0.25
C GLY A 488 1.08 -43.34 -0.92
N GLN A 489 -0.21 -43.00 -0.87
CA GLN A 489 -0.87 -42.09 -1.81
C GLN A 489 -0.88 -40.66 -1.26
N ARG A 490 -1.16 -39.69 -2.15
CA ARG A 490 -1.02 -38.26 -1.90
C ARG A 490 -1.90 -37.67 -0.79
N HIS A 491 -3.02 -38.31 -0.45
CA HIS A 491 -3.91 -37.90 0.66
C HIS A 491 -3.85 -38.87 1.84
N ALA A 492 -2.79 -39.68 1.98
CA ALA A 492 -2.71 -40.71 3.03
C ALA A 492 -2.89 -40.14 4.44
N HIS A 493 -2.40 -38.92 4.70
CA HIS A 493 -2.57 -38.21 5.99
C HIS A 493 -3.97 -37.61 6.19
N LEU A 494 -4.79 -37.56 5.14
CA LEU A 494 -6.18 -37.10 5.18
C LEU A 494 -7.19 -38.26 5.21
N SER A 495 -6.76 -39.47 5.56
CA SER A 495 -7.67 -40.60 5.74
C SER A 495 -8.70 -40.30 6.84
N GLY A 496 -9.98 -40.54 6.56
CA GLY A 496 -11.11 -40.15 7.41
C GLY A 496 -11.88 -38.93 6.91
N PHE A 497 -11.33 -38.20 5.92
CA PHE A 497 -11.97 -37.06 5.27
C PHE A 497 -12.44 -37.37 3.84
N GLU A 498 -12.62 -38.66 3.50
CA GLU A 498 -13.09 -39.06 2.18
C GLU A 498 -14.44 -38.40 1.84
N GLY A 499 -14.52 -37.79 0.66
CA GLY A 499 -15.64 -36.96 0.20
C GLY A 499 -15.46 -35.46 0.43
N GLN A 500 -14.48 -35.02 1.23
CA GLN A 500 -14.17 -33.59 1.36
C GLN A 500 -13.20 -33.12 0.26
N ILE A 501 -12.97 -31.82 0.20
CA ILE A 501 -12.03 -31.20 -0.74
C ILE A 501 -10.63 -31.11 -0.10
N ALA A 502 -9.62 -31.56 -0.82
CA ALA A 502 -8.22 -31.28 -0.54
C ALA A 502 -7.69 -30.20 -1.49
N ILE A 503 -6.92 -29.27 -0.95
CA ILE A 503 -6.21 -28.22 -1.70
C ILE A 503 -4.72 -28.39 -1.46
N LYS A 504 -3.90 -28.37 -2.51
CA LYS A 504 -2.44 -28.36 -2.38
C LYS A 504 -1.97 -26.93 -2.09
N ALA A 505 -1.54 -26.67 -0.86
CA ALA A 505 -1.27 -25.32 -0.37
C ALA A 505 -0.21 -25.32 0.74
N TRP A 506 0.22 -24.12 1.15
CA TRP A 506 0.99 -23.95 2.38
C TRP A 506 0.24 -24.60 3.55
N ARG A 507 0.94 -25.42 4.34
CA ARG A 507 0.27 -26.31 5.31
C ARG A 507 -0.33 -25.59 6.51
N GLY A 508 0.00 -24.32 6.70
CA GLY A 508 -0.59 -23.49 7.73
C GLY A 508 0.23 -23.45 9.03
N PRO A 509 -0.22 -22.60 9.97
CA PRO A 509 0.49 -22.31 11.20
C PRO A 509 0.60 -23.50 12.16
N ASP A 510 -0.25 -24.53 12.03
CA ASP A 510 -0.20 -25.73 12.88
C ASP A 510 1.10 -26.55 12.68
N PHE A 511 1.86 -26.27 11.62
CA PHE A 511 3.17 -26.87 11.34
C PHE A 511 4.35 -26.00 11.77
N ILE A 512 4.09 -24.84 12.36
CA ILE A 512 5.09 -23.91 12.88
C ILE A 512 4.96 -23.85 14.40
N ALA A 513 5.87 -24.51 15.13
CA ALA A 513 5.96 -24.38 16.58
C ALA A 513 6.88 -23.24 16.99
N ASP A 514 7.96 -23.03 16.23
CA ASP A 514 8.93 -21.96 16.38
C ASP A 514 9.27 -21.35 15.00
N PRO A 515 8.80 -20.13 14.70
CA PRO A 515 8.99 -19.50 13.40
C PRO A 515 10.47 -19.18 13.10
N GLU A 516 11.38 -19.24 14.08
CA GLU A 516 12.82 -19.05 13.83
C GLU A 516 13.48 -20.27 13.20
N VAL A 517 12.88 -21.45 13.26
CA VAL A 517 13.51 -22.72 12.84
C VAL A 517 12.59 -23.70 12.10
N ASP A 518 11.28 -23.50 12.15
CA ASP A 518 10.31 -24.36 11.48
C ASP A 518 9.90 -23.79 10.13
N GLN A 519 9.59 -24.67 9.18
CA GLN A 519 8.95 -24.34 7.89
C GLN A 519 7.74 -25.25 7.72
N ALA A 520 6.59 -24.70 7.33
CA ALA A 520 5.39 -25.52 7.20
C ALA A 520 5.49 -26.37 5.93
N GLY A 521 6.03 -25.79 4.85
CA GLY A 521 6.06 -26.38 3.51
C GLY A 521 4.68 -26.42 2.85
N VAL A 522 4.58 -27.12 1.72
CA VAL A 522 3.34 -27.31 0.96
C VAL A 522 2.97 -28.80 0.94
N ASP A 523 1.70 -29.09 1.16
CA ASP A 523 1.13 -30.43 0.99
C ASP A 523 -0.39 -30.30 0.74
N TRP A 524 -1.08 -31.43 0.57
CA TRP A 524 -2.53 -31.46 0.53
C TRP A 524 -3.11 -31.15 1.91
N VAL A 525 -3.90 -30.09 2.02
CA VAL A 525 -4.65 -29.68 3.23
C VAL A 525 -6.15 -29.79 2.99
N LEU A 526 -6.94 -29.88 4.06
CA LEU A 526 -8.40 -29.77 3.95
C LEU A 526 -8.79 -28.37 3.47
N GLY A 527 -9.58 -28.28 2.41
CA GLY A 527 -9.94 -27.00 1.80
C GLY A 527 -10.83 -26.14 2.71
N ASP A 528 -11.65 -26.77 3.54
CA ASP A 528 -12.48 -26.11 4.55
C ASP A 528 -11.66 -25.65 5.78
N TYR A 529 -10.38 -26.02 5.86
CA TYR A 529 -9.41 -25.55 6.84
C TYR A 529 -8.19 -24.87 6.19
N TRP A 530 -8.33 -24.37 4.96
CA TRP A 530 -7.26 -23.69 4.24
C TRP A 530 -6.80 -22.41 4.95
N TRP A 531 -5.49 -22.12 4.94
CA TRP A 531 -4.90 -20.91 5.52
C TRP A 531 -4.16 -20.10 4.44
N PRO A 532 -4.31 -18.77 4.41
CA PRO A 532 -3.41 -17.93 3.62
C PRO A 532 -2.00 -17.96 4.24
N TYR A 533 -0.97 -17.66 3.44
CA TYR A 533 0.41 -17.53 3.93
C TYR A 533 0.53 -16.24 4.76
N GLN A 534 0.15 -16.34 6.04
CA GLN A 534 0.04 -15.26 7.01
C GLN A 534 0.22 -15.81 8.43
N ARG A 535 0.53 -14.92 9.38
CA ARG A 535 0.57 -15.29 10.81
C ARG A 535 -0.82 -15.69 11.32
N PRO A 536 -0.93 -16.65 12.27
CA PRO A 536 -2.21 -17.06 12.84
C PRO A 536 -2.94 -15.94 13.61
N THR A 537 -2.21 -14.91 14.03
CA THR A 537 -2.74 -13.71 14.73
C THR A 537 -3.15 -12.59 13.78
N PHE A 538 -2.87 -12.71 12.48
CA PHE A 538 -3.19 -11.75 11.43
C PHE A 538 -3.49 -12.50 10.11
N VAL A 539 -4.64 -13.16 10.02
CA VAL A 539 -4.95 -14.04 8.88
C VAL A 539 -5.32 -13.27 7.62
N THR A 540 -6.02 -12.15 7.80
CA THR A 540 -6.32 -11.18 6.76
C THR A 540 -6.62 -9.85 7.44
N PRO A 541 -6.38 -8.70 6.79
CA PRO A 541 -6.72 -7.42 7.39
C PRO A 541 -8.21 -7.30 7.73
N ASN A 542 -8.54 -6.58 8.79
CA ASN A 542 -9.90 -6.41 9.30
C ASN A 542 -10.73 -5.42 8.47
N PHE A 543 -10.78 -5.60 7.15
CA PHE A 543 -11.57 -4.83 6.19
C PHE A 543 -11.78 -5.61 4.90
N ALA A 544 -12.81 -5.22 4.13
CA ALA A 544 -13.19 -5.85 2.86
C ALA A 544 -12.06 -5.93 1.81
N GLY A 545 -12.20 -6.88 0.89
CA GLY A 545 -11.23 -7.16 -0.17
C GLY A 545 -11.19 -6.07 -1.24
N TYR A 546 -12.32 -5.78 -1.87
CA TYR A 546 -12.38 -5.00 -3.10
C TYR A 546 -12.40 -3.49 -2.88
N VAL A 547 -11.46 -2.71 -3.41
CA VAL A 547 -10.25 -3.11 -4.16
C VAL A 547 -9.04 -3.31 -3.23
N SER A 548 -7.96 -3.94 -3.71
CA SER A 548 -6.70 -4.07 -2.96
C SER A 548 -6.09 -2.70 -2.68
N GLY A 549 -6.00 -2.32 -1.41
CA GLY A 549 -5.39 -1.05 -1.00
C GLY A 549 -3.90 -0.97 -1.36
N HIS A 550 -3.16 -2.07 -1.22
CA HIS A 550 -1.74 -2.12 -1.61
C HIS A 550 -1.58 -1.91 -3.12
N SER A 551 -2.46 -2.49 -3.95
CA SER A 551 -2.44 -2.28 -5.40
C SER A 551 -2.70 -0.81 -5.75
N THR A 552 -3.65 -0.17 -5.06
CA THR A 552 -3.98 1.26 -5.28
C THR A 552 -2.87 2.20 -4.82
N TYR A 553 -2.40 2.10 -3.57
CA TYR A 553 -1.30 2.92 -3.06
C TYR A 553 -0.06 2.78 -3.95
N SER A 554 0.31 1.54 -4.26
CA SER A 554 1.56 1.28 -4.98
C SER A 554 1.54 1.77 -6.40
N ARG A 555 0.42 1.59 -7.10
CA ARG A 555 0.30 2.10 -8.46
C ARG A 555 0.25 3.62 -8.47
N ALA A 556 -0.50 4.25 -7.56
CA ALA A 556 -0.55 5.69 -7.46
C ALA A 556 0.84 6.30 -7.18
N ALA A 557 1.57 5.73 -6.22
CA ALA A 557 2.94 6.15 -5.90
C ALA A 557 3.89 5.97 -7.09
N ALA A 558 3.81 4.83 -7.80
CA ALA A 558 4.67 4.57 -8.95
C ALA A 558 4.45 5.56 -10.10
N GLU A 559 3.19 5.90 -10.40
CA GLU A 559 2.87 6.91 -11.42
C GLU A 559 3.33 8.30 -10.96
N LEU A 560 3.09 8.67 -9.70
CA LEU A 560 3.53 9.95 -9.17
C LEU A 560 5.06 10.09 -9.17
N LEU A 561 5.80 9.09 -8.69
CA LEU A 561 7.27 9.12 -8.69
C LEU A 561 7.83 9.18 -10.11
N THR A 562 7.16 8.53 -11.07
CA THR A 562 7.51 8.65 -12.49
C THR A 562 7.43 10.10 -12.95
N SER A 563 6.31 10.79 -12.68
CA SER A 563 6.13 12.19 -13.04
C SER A 563 7.08 13.11 -12.27
N PHE A 564 7.21 12.92 -10.95
CA PHE A 564 8.03 13.75 -10.08
C PHE A 564 9.51 13.67 -10.41
N THR A 565 10.04 12.47 -10.67
CA THR A 565 11.46 12.29 -11.03
C THR A 565 11.73 12.46 -12.53
N GLY A 566 10.69 12.55 -13.36
CA GLY A 566 10.77 12.59 -14.82
C GLY A 566 11.30 11.29 -15.46
N SER A 567 11.35 10.20 -14.71
CA SER A 567 11.86 8.90 -15.16
C SER A 567 10.97 7.79 -14.62
N PRO A 568 10.55 6.80 -15.44
CA PRO A 568 9.86 5.63 -14.93
C PRO A 568 10.81 4.68 -14.18
N TYR A 569 12.12 4.83 -14.36
CA TYR A 569 13.14 3.98 -13.78
C TYR A 569 13.65 4.51 -12.45
N PHE A 570 13.97 3.58 -11.53
CA PHE A 570 14.77 3.88 -10.35
C PHE A 570 16.12 4.51 -10.74
N PRO A 571 16.74 5.34 -9.86
CA PRO A 571 18.09 5.82 -10.08
C PRO A 571 19.06 4.68 -10.42
N GLY A 572 20.01 4.92 -11.33
CA GLY A 572 20.90 3.86 -11.83
C GLY A 572 20.20 2.77 -12.68
N GLY A 573 18.88 2.86 -12.88
CA GLY A 573 18.06 1.91 -13.61
C GLY A 573 17.66 0.67 -12.83
N MET A 574 17.83 0.63 -11.50
CA MET A 574 17.46 -0.54 -10.70
C MET A 574 17.31 -0.19 -9.22
N GLY A 575 16.14 -0.44 -8.66
CA GLY A 575 15.93 -0.53 -7.21
C GLY A 575 16.14 -1.96 -6.73
N GLU A 576 16.63 -2.14 -5.51
CA GLU A 576 16.85 -3.47 -4.93
C GLU A 576 16.61 -3.53 -3.41
N PHE A 577 16.21 -4.72 -2.94
CA PHE A 577 16.10 -5.02 -1.52
C PHE A 577 16.60 -6.43 -1.23
N LEU A 578 17.41 -6.61 -0.18
CA LEU A 578 17.96 -7.90 0.21
C LEU A 578 17.14 -8.55 1.33
N CYS A 579 16.53 -9.69 1.02
CA CYS A 579 15.98 -10.64 1.98
C CYS A 579 17.06 -11.69 2.31
N SER A 580 17.73 -11.51 3.45
CA SER A 580 18.80 -12.40 3.91
C SER A 580 18.30 -13.82 4.22
N ALA A 581 19.10 -14.82 3.85
CA ALA A 581 18.78 -16.22 4.09
C ALA A 581 18.57 -16.53 5.60
N ASN A 582 17.45 -17.19 5.93
CA ASN A 582 17.04 -17.60 7.27
C ASN A 582 16.95 -16.47 8.32
N GLU A 583 16.92 -15.22 7.87
CA GLU A 583 16.88 -14.04 8.75
C GLU A 583 15.73 -13.09 8.41
N PHE A 584 15.18 -13.16 7.20
CA PHE A 584 14.20 -12.19 6.72
C PHE A 584 12.75 -12.58 7.02
N LEU A 585 12.37 -13.85 6.80
CA LEU A 585 10.99 -14.28 7.04
C LEU A 585 10.72 -14.35 8.54
N VAL A 586 9.51 -13.92 8.89
CA VAL A 586 9.05 -13.85 10.28
C VAL A 586 7.78 -14.68 10.51
N PHE A 587 7.22 -15.29 9.46
CA PHE A 587 6.08 -16.22 9.58
C PHE A 587 6.57 -17.66 9.83
N GLU A 588 7.73 -18.00 9.28
CA GLU A 588 8.45 -19.28 9.36
C GLU A 588 9.92 -19.05 8.96
N GLU A 589 10.79 -20.04 9.11
CA GLU A 589 12.21 -19.90 8.75
C GLU A 589 12.38 -19.69 7.23
N GLY A 590 13.21 -18.71 6.88
CA GLY A 590 13.68 -18.51 5.51
C GLY A 590 13.97 -17.05 5.16
N PRO A 591 14.15 -16.73 3.87
CA PRO A 591 14.25 -17.65 2.74
C PRO A 591 15.45 -18.60 2.87
N SER A 592 15.47 -19.73 2.14
CA SER A 592 16.57 -20.71 2.25
C SER A 592 17.89 -20.23 1.64
N VAL A 593 17.83 -19.23 0.76
CA VAL A 593 18.96 -18.53 0.14
C VAL A 593 18.70 -17.02 0.18
N ASP A 594 19.74 -16.21 -0.04
CA ASP A 594 19.57 -14.78 -0.21
C ASP A 594 18.67 -14.50 -1.42
N VAL A 595 17.56 -13.80 -1.18
CA VAL A 595 16.67 -13.31 -2.22
C VAL A 595 16.86 -11.81 -2.32
N ARG A 596 17.23 -11.32 -3.49
CA ARG A 596 17.28 -9.88 -3.77
C ARG A 596 16.09 -9.52 -4.63
N LEU A 597 15.13 -8.79 -4.09
CA LEU A 597 14.06 -8.21 -4.89
C LEU A 597 14.66 -7.10 -5.76
N GLN A 598 14.26 -7.03 -7.03
CA GLN A 598 14.80 -6.08 -7.99
C GLN A 598 13.70 -5.52 -8.87
N TRP A 599 13.79 -4.22 -9.17
CA TRP A 599 12.81 -3.49 -9.97
C TRP A 599 13.53 -2.53 -10.90
N ALA A 600 13.23 -2.56 -12.21
CA ALA A 600 13.76 -1.57 -13.12
C ALA A 600 12.98 -0.25 -12.99
N THR A 601 11.65 -0.34 -12.97
CA THR A 601 10.73 0.78 -12.88
C THR A 601 9.94 0.80 -11.58
N TYR A 602 9.43 1.98 -11.19
CA TYR A 602 8.49 2.08 -10.06
C TYR A 602 7.23 1.24 -10.29
N ARG A 603 6.81 1.09 -11.56
CA ARG A 603 5.69 0.23 -11.94
C ARG A 603 5.98 -1.24 -11.66
N ASP A 604 7.21 -1.72 -11.91
CA ASP A 604 7.59 -3.09 -11.58
C ASP A 604 7.54 -3.35 -10.07
N ALA A 605 7.95 -2.38 -9.25
CA ALA A 605 7.80 -2.45 -7.80
C ALA A 605 6.31 -2.51 -7.39
N SER A 606 5.48 -1.66 -8.00
CA SER A 606 4.02 -1.70 -7.79
C SER A 606 3.38 -3.02 -8.22
N ASP A 607 3.83 -3.63 -9.31
CA ASP A 607 3.30 -4.89 -9.82
C ASP A 607 3.69 -6.04 -8.90
N GLN A 608 4.94 -6.08 -8.46
CA GLN A 608 5.39 -7.03 -7.44
C GLN A 608 4.64 -6.85 -6.10
N CYS A 609 4.40 -5.62 -5.65
CA CYS A 609 3.58 -5.35 -4.47
C CYS A 609 2.19 -5.93 -4.61
N SER A 610 1.59 -5.80 -5.78
CA SER A 610 0.23 -6.25 -6.03
C SER A 610 0.13 -7.78 -6.08
N LEU A 611 1.04 -8.44 -6.82
CA LEU A 611 1.13 -9.90 -6.91
C LEU A 611 1.37 -10.55 -5.55
N SER A 612 2.14 -9.90 -4.70
CA SER A 612 2.44 -10.39 -3.35
C SER A 612 1.17 -10.57 -2.49
N ARG A 613 0.08 -9.84 -2.78
CA ARG A 613 -1.18 -9.96 -2.03
C ARG A 613 -1.97 -11.21 -2.41
N ILE A 614 -1.76 -11.70 -3.64
CA ILE A 614 -2.32 -12.95 -4.15
C ILE A 614 -1.52 -14.12 -3.57
N TRP A 615 -0.18 -14.09 -3.64
CA TRP A 615 0.67 -15.12 -3.03
C TRP A 615 0.54 -15.17 -1.51
N GLY A 616 0.41 -14.02 -0.85
CA GLY A 616 0.10 -13.92 0.58
C GLY A 616 -1.30 -14.40 0.94
N GLY A 617 -2.14 -14.76 -0.03
CA GLY A 617 -3.43 -15.41 0.19
C GLY A 617 -4.59 -14.47 0.57
N ILE A 618 -4.44 -13.16 0.42
CA ILE A 618 -5.39 -12.17 1.02
C ILE A 618 -6.19 -11.35 0.01
N HIS A 619 -5.85 -11.39 -1.28
CA HIS A 619 -6.60 -10.73 -2.36
C HIS A 619 -6.67 -11.63 -3.61
N PRO A 620 -7.85 -11.84 -4.23
CA PRO A 620 -7.98 -12.38 -5.58
C PRO A 620 -7.64 -11.33 -6.65
N ARG A 621 -7.45 -11.77 -7.90
CA ARG A 621 -7.15 -10.89 -9.04
C ARG A 621 -8.19 -9.80 -9.31
N CYS A 622 -9.46 -10.04 -8.93
CA CYS A 622 -10.51 -9.04 -9.05
C CYS A 622 -10.37 -7.86 -8.08
N ASP A 623 -9.66 -8.04 -6.97
CA ASP A 623 -9.29 -6.94 -6.09
C ASP A 623 -8.08 -6.16 -6.62
N ASP A 624 -7.21 -6.83 -7.37
CA ASP A 624 -5.92 -6.29 -7.80
C ASP A 624 -6.04 -5.31 -8.98
N ILE A 625 -6.49 -5.78 -10.15
CA ILE A 625 -6.47 -4.97 -11.38
C ILE A 625 -7.25 -3.66 -11.24
N PRO A 626 -8.49 -3.65 -10.71
CA PRO A 626 -9.20 -2.39 -10.48
C PRO A 626 -8.48 -1.48 -9.49
N GLY A 627 -7.81 -2.05 -8.47
CA GLY A 627 -6.96 -1.29 -7.55
C GLY A 627 -5.79 -0.59 -8.26
N ARG A 628 -5.09 -1.28 -9.16
CA ARG A 628 -4.02 -0.67 -9.98
C ARG A 628 -4.60 0.39 -10.94
N ASN A 629 -5.75 0.13 -11.56
CA ASN A 629 -6.39 1.11 -12.45
C ASN A 629 -6.75 2.42 -11.71
N LEU A 630 -7.21 2.34 -10.46
CA LEU A 630 -7.39 3.54 -9.62
C LEU A 630 -6.08 4.30 -9.45
N GLY A 631 -4.97 3.60 -9.15
CA GLY A 631 -3.67 4.23 -9.03
C GLY A 631 -3.18 4.92 -10.31
N GLN A 632 -3.54 4.39 -11.49
CA GLN A 632 -3.24 5.03 -12.79
C GLN A 632 -3.95 6.37 -12.99
N ILE A 633 -5.03 6.63 -12.26
CA ILE A 633 -5.77 7.89 -12.27
C ILE A 633 -5.22 8.82 -11.18
N ILE A 634 -5.07 8.30 -9.96
CA ILE A 634 -4.73 9.07 -8.77
C ILE A 634 -3.31 9.65 -8.83
N GLY A 635 -2.32 8.87 -9.29
CA GLY A 635 -0.93 9.33 -9.34
C GLY A 635 -0.75 10.58 -10.22
N PRO A 636 -1.19 10.56 -11.48
CA PRO A 636 -1.17 11.74 -12.34
C PRO A 636 -1.96 12.93 -11.79
N ALA A 637 -3.18 12.71 -11.28
CA ALA A 637 -4.00 13.78 -10.70
C ALA A 637 -3.34 14.43 -9.47
N ALA A 638 -2.70 13.63 -8.62
CA ALA A 638 -1.96 14.14 -7.46
C ALA A 638 -0.68 14.90 -7.88
N TRP A 639 0.03 14.44 -8.91
CA TRP A 639 1.18 15.17 -9.47
C TRP A 639 0.76 16.54 -9.98
N GLN A 640 -0.31 16.55 -10.77
CA GLN A 640 -0.90 17.73 -11.38
C GLN A 640 -1.40 18.73 -10.34
N LYS A 641 -2.11 18.23 -9.32
CA LYS A 641 -2.49 19.04 -8.17
C LYS A 641 -1.29 19.62 -7.44
N ALA A 642 -0.28 18.82 -7.14
CA ALA A 642 0.89 19.25 -6.40
C ALA A 642 1.72 20.28 -7.19
N SER A 643 1.96 20.03 -8.48
CA SER A 643 2.74 20.91 -9.34
C SER A 643 2.08 22.28 -9.53
N SER A 644 0.74 22.36 -9.50
CA SER A 644 0.00 23.63 -9.56
C SER A 644 0.34 24.62 -8.43
N TYR A 645 0.95 24.16 -7.34
CA TYR A 645 1.36 25.02 -6.23
C TYR A 645 2.71 25.70 -6.42
N TRP A 646 3.58 25.21 -7.30
CA TRP A 646 4.98 25.68 -7.36
C TRP A 646 5.65 25.63 -8.73
N LEU A 647 5.01 25.03 -9.72
CA LEU A 647 5.37 25.26 -11.11
C LEU A 647 4.51 26.43 -11.59
N PRO A 648 5.06 27.36 -12.38
CA PRO A 648 4.20 28.24 -13.15
C PRO A 648 3.19 27.34 -13.90
N PRO A 649 1.90 27.73 -13.98
CA PRO A 649 0.95 26.97 -14.79
C PRO A 649 1.61 26.67 -16.12
N GLU A 650 1.53 25.42 -16.56
CA GLU A 650 2.07 25.01 -17.85
C GLU A 650 1.61 26.07 -18.85
N LEU A 651 2.56 26.84 -19.38
CA LEU A 651 2.23 27.93 -20.29
C LEU A 651 1.54 27.23 -21.45
N CYS A 652 0.24 27.41 -21.59
CA CYS A 652 -0.42 27.10 -22.84
C CYS A 652 -0.07 28.26 -23.74
N PRO A 653 0.93 28.13 -24.63
CA PRO A 653 1.34 29.27 -25.44
C PRO A 653 0.18 29.78 -26.29
N GLU A 654 -0.87 28.97 -26.50
CA GLU A 654 -2.12 29.32 -27.16
C GLU A 654 -3.15 30.06 -26.28
N ASP A 655 -3.04 30.03 -24.94
CA ASP A 655 -3.86 30.84 -24.01
C ASP A 655 -3.11 32.15 -23.73
N PHE A 656 -3.40 33.17 -24.54
CA PHE A 656 -2.70 34.45 -24.46
C PHE A 656 -3.23 35.36 -23.36
N ASN A 657 -4.37 35.01 -22.76
CA ASN A 657 -5.05 35.84 -21.81
C ASN A 657 -5.09 35.24 -20.38
N ASP A 658 -4.49 34.05 -20.23
CA ASP A 658 -4.31 33.31 -18.98
C ASP A 658 -5.65 33.06 -18.26
N ASP A 659 -6.74 32.85 -19.01
CA ASP A 659 -8.06 32.54 -18.44
C ASP A 659 -8.37 31.04 -18.38
N GLY A 660 -7.42 30.20 -18.82
CA GLY A 660 -7.47 28.75 -18.78
C GLY A 660 -8.33 28.13 -19.89
N VAL A 661 -8.74 28.91 -20.91
CA VAL A 661 -9.55 28.43 -22.03
C VAL A 661 -9.06 29.01 -23.35
N VAL A 662 -8.50 28.18 -24.22
CA VAL A 662 -8.16 28.61 -25.59
C VAL A 662 -9.44 28.82 -26.41
N ASP A 663 -9.83 30.08 -26.60
CA ASP A 663 -11.05 30.43 -27.32
C ASP A 663 -10.96 31.68 -28.22
N GLY A 664 -12.11 32.31 -28.47
CA GLY A 664 -12.21 33.52 -29.26
C GLY A 664 -11.43 34.71 -28.69
N ALA A 665 -11.15 34.73 -27.38
CA ALA A 665 -10.34 35.74 -26.71
C ALA A 665 -8.87 35.64 -27.14
N ASP A 666 -8.31 34.44 -27.18
CA ASP A 666 -6.91 34.17 -27.57
C ASP A 666 -6.68 34.37 -29.06
N LEU A 667 -7.68 34.03 -29.87
CA LEU A 667 -7.66 34.30 -31.31
C LEU A 667 -7.42 35.79 -31.63
N VAL A 668 -7.87 36.71 -30.76
CA VAL A 668 -7.66 38.15 -30.96
C VAL A 668 -6.17 38.49 -30.94
N TYR A 669 -5.37 37.80 -30.13
CA TYR A 669 -3.92 38.03 -30.04
C TYR A 669 -3.21 37.61 -31.33
N ILE A 670 -3.50 36.42 -31.86
CA ILE A 670 -2.98 35.96 -33.18
C ILE A 670 -3.35 36.93 -34.30
N ILE A 671 -4.59 37.41 -34.33
CA ILE A 671 -5.04 38.36 -35.35
C ILE A 671 -4.36 39.73 -35.19
N ALA A 672 -4.15 40.18 -33.94
CA ALA A 672 -3.52 41.45 -33.64
C ALA A 672 -2.01 41.46 -34.01
N ALA A 673 -1.33 40.33 -33.85
CA ALA A 673 0.09 40.17 -34.13
C ALA A 673 0.40 39.75 -35.58
N TRP A 674 -0.62 39.61 -36.44
CA TRP A 674 -0.49 39.03 -37.78
C TRP A 674 0.58 39.71 -38.66
N GLY A 675 1.57 38.93 -39.09
CA GLY A 675 2.70 39.38 -39.91
C GLY A 675 4.06 39.13 -39.24
N LEU A 676 5.07 39.88 -39.68
CA LEU A 676 6.44 39.74 -39.17
C LEU A 676 6.49 40.11 -37.69
N CYS A 677 6.94 39.17 -36.87
CA CYS A 677 6.95 39.30 -35.43
C CYS A 677 8.19 38.61 -34.87
N LEU A 678 9.27 39.37 -34.66
CA LEU A 678 10.52 38.82 -34.13
C LEU A 678 10.44 38.78 -32.60
N ASN A 679 10.33 37.57 -32.04
CA ASN A 679 10.23 37.29 -30.60
C ASN A 679 8.93 37.76 -29.93
N CYS A 680 7.77 37.51 -30.53
CA CYS A 680 6.49 37.64 -29.82
C CYS A 680 5.93 36.28 -29.45
N THR A 681 5.06 36.26 -28.44
CA THR A 681 4.43 35.05 -27.90
C THR A 681 3.46 34.43 -28.90
N GLU A 682 2.89 35.23 -29.80
CA GLU A 682 1.92 34.83 -30.82
C GLU A 682 2.52 34.03 -32.00
N ASP A 683 3.85 33.95 -32.11
CA ASP A 683 4.57 33.11 -33.08
C ASP A 683 4.74 31.69 -32.53
N LEU A 684 3.63 30.96 -32.50
CA LEU A 684 3.53 29.60 -31.95
C LEU A 684 4.39 28.58 -32.70
N THR A 685 4.75 28.85 -33.96
CA THR A 685 5.62 27.98 -34.76
C THR A 685 7.10 28.35 -34.68
N GLY A 686 7.44 29.52 -34.14
CA GLY A 686 8.79 30.03 -33.95
C GLY A 686 9.52 30.37 -35.26
N ASP A 687 8.78 30.68 -36.33
CA ASP A 687 9.34 30.95 -37.67
C ASP A 687 9.61 32.44 -37.94
N GLY A 688 9.27 33.31 -36.99
CA GLY A 688 9.41 34.77 -37.03
C GLY A 688 8.24 35.49 -37.70
N VAL A 689 7.15 34.80 -38.04
CA VAL A 689 5.98 35.34 -38.73
C VAL A 689 4.67 34.74 -38.20
N VAL A 690 3.86 35.54 -37.49
CA VAL A 690 2.50 35.15 -37.09
C VAL A 690 1.59 35.06 -38.31
N ASN A 691 1.14 33.86 -38.66
CA ASN A 691 0.36 33.59 -39.85
C ASN A 691 -0.65 32.44 -39.67
N GLY A 692 -1.13 31.89 -40.79
CA GLY A 692 -2.12 30.81 -40.77
C GLY A 692 -1.63 29.51 -40.12
N LEU A 693 -0.32 29.30 -40.01
CA LEU A 693 0.25 28.15 -39.32
C LEU A 693 0.10 28.28 -37.80
N ASP A 694 0.40 29.43 -37.22
CA ASP A 694 0.20 29.71 -35.79
C ASP A 694 -1.29 29.67 -35.43
N LEU A 695 -2.14 30.21 -36.30
CA LEU A 695 -3.59 30.06 -36.16
C LEU A 695 -4.04 28.59 -36.16
N THR A 696 -3.35 27.72 -36.91
CA THR A 696 -3.68 26.29 -36.95
C THR A 696 -3.29 25.62 -35.63
N VAL A 697 -2.19 26.03 -35.01
CA VAL A 697 -1.78 25.57 -33.67
C VAL A 697 -2.83 26.00 -32.63
N LEU A 698 -3.21 27.28 -32.61
CA LEU A 698 -4.24 27.78 -31.69
C LEU A 698 -5.61 27.08 -31.88
N ILE A 699 -6.04 26.85 -33.12
CA ILE A 699 -7.31 26.14 -33.40
C ILE A 699 -7.22 24.66 -33.04
N ALA A 700 -6.04 24.02 -33.15
CA ALA A 700 -5.87 22.64 -32.73
C ALA A 700 -6.08 22.47 -31.22
N SER A 701 -5.73 23.50 -30.45
CA SER A 701 -5.92 23.56 -28.99
C SER A 701 -7.27 24.15 -28.56
N TRP A 702 -8.19 24.41 -29.49
CA TRP A 702 -9.45 25.11 -29.22
C TRP A 702 -10.36 24.37 -28.24
N GLY A 703 -10.69 25.03 -27.13
CA GLY A 703 -11.51 24.45 -26.07
C GLY A 703 -10.83 23.32 -25.28
N GLN A 704 -9.52 23.08 -25.48
CA GLN A 704 -8.77 22.20 -24.60
C GLN A 704 -8.68 22.84 -23.21
N THR A 705 -9.16 22.09 -22.21
CA THR A 705 -9.11 22.42 -20.78
C THR A 705 -8.41 21.34 -19.97
N SER A 706 -8.00 20.22 -20.60
CA SER A 706 -7.50 19.02 -19.93
C SER A 706 -5.98 18.81 -20.04
N GLU A 707 -5.28 19.62 -20.82
CA GLU A 707 -3.80 19.70 -20.85
C GLU A 707 -3.29 21.11 -20.47
N CYS A 708 -4.22 22.02 -20.12
CA CYS A 708 -3.95 23.33 -19.56
C CYS A 708 -4.59 23.36 -18.16
N GLY A 709 -3.85 22.92 -17.14
CA GLY A 709 -4.27 23.14 -15.75
C GLY A 709 -5.63 22.55 -15.34
N GLN A 710 -5.94 21.31 -15.73
CA GLN A 710 -6.44 20.42 -14.67
C GLN A 710 -5.25 19.95 -13.87
#